data_AF-A0A5C6AQN0-F1
#
_entry.id   AF-A0A5C6AQN0-F1
#
_cell.length_a   1.000
_cell.length_b   1.000
_cell.length_c   1.000
_cell.angle_alpha   90.00
_cell.angle_beta   90.00
_cell.angle_gamma   90.00
#
_symmetry.space_group_name_H-M   'P 1'
#
loop_
_entity.id
_entity.type
_entity.pdbx_description
1 polymer ?
#
loop_
_entity_poly.entity_id
_entity_poly.type
_entity_poly.pdbx_seq_one_letter_code
_entity_poly.pdbx_strand_id
1 'polypeptide(L)'
;MTMFRQIKSPLPAILLRTAAGLLAGFGILATGGQCLGQEVTIQVANADEIVASLPDTSLVKDVFEAIDRDLSSVAFHRDARSVTPQDLTNQLIVLSAPDAVTNSNFAVRNGVATFRLSPVEDFPAFLESIDYGEVVSEDASTLIVRVKIHVDELKPDKLMARAEKKGDDEADMLEALLNGNSRSKKPSFPMDGRFDLPGMSDEPDEPDVRERLGADYAEGDYVEILLEGKPHVGTVLAVEEGTFGKAQAHVRLTDTQPLQKQLKRSLRRRLEKAEEFAFWAPVERLRRLTGPPADAPEERTWQDATGKFKVAATYQKLDGQSVVLKLSNGKETRVPLARLSDADRAYVQQLQEKADNPFVATPTANPAAGRSLRADWRNVKRISLSNSSNWRWKPPAVSRPNVVASSVDRIDLDTPTGDSPFGTKLVKLSISPDGGSAVAVMEVGHMDTRTHLQHLDLKSGAADQLVDCPLESRVLDALPADKLVALTTEDHGDNSTRLFIQKLRNGTLEAVTDLDTDVPGSFFHGIDHARILDGSRVLVCSKSDRWTIWDFTTGEAVYTFELDAGFNPRVALGPSGRFLFAGGSNAIVVVDLDAGKQVASLAHNFSRLGELSVDDRLKRLAISSGDNLYTVDLSTGKPTNALFGFPHDCDVDFLGKFLLVENRYIVAPEYPIFLWQYVMADGASYDNHATLRGRQLWYASRHGQQSGISWSVSSVPVPHDAVRDKFKELGDLDDLIILKENDPVTIVADTDLDAATEESLVKATTDTFRAAGYKIVAAEDADEKTKKVIVTCKKASEPVTVQIGNPDAKPPDADERPDQQLARNHNLPAWVLLHSGPRGGAFGWMWEDHTITPYQSSISIRLGDKEIWTDGLRVREGQRYWPINKETPQDVIARITQPNTERLLELTLPAQMCKPGPVGGAYGASLLNADGIVSDYLGEGRKE
;
A
#
# COMPACT_ATOMS: atom_id res chain seq x y z
N MET A 1 -43.26 -47.91 -12.29
CA MET A 1 -44.57 -47.28 -12.57
C MET A 1 -44.26 -45.82 -12.85
N THR A 2 -44.16 -45.29 -14.07
CA THR A 2 -44.94 -45.46 -15.31
C THR A 2 -43.98 -45.19 -16.49
N MET A 3 -43.61 -46.19 -17.31
CA MET A 3 -43.99 -46.39 -18.73
C MET A 3 -44.01 -45.12 -19.62
N PHE A 4 -43.11 -44.96 -20.61
CA PHE A 4 -43.05 -45.55 -21.98
C PHE A 4 -44.00 -44.90 -23.02
N ARG A 5 -43.41 -44.47 -24.17
CA ARG A 5 -43.87 -44.56 -25.60
C ARG A 5 -43.39 -43.33 -26.40
N GLN A 6 -42.99 -43.37 -27.67
CA GLN A 6 -42.75 -44.42 -28.68
C GLN A 6 -42.03 -43.73 -29.89
N ILE A 7 -40.86 -44.19 -30.34
CA ILE A 7 -40.59 -45.04 -31.56
C ILE A 7 -40.95 -44.41 -32.93
N LYS A 8 -39.95 -44.18 -33.82
CA LYS A 8 -39.70 -44.94 -35.08
C LYS A 8 -38.44 -44.46 -35.85
N SER A 9 -37.58 -45.42 -36.18
CA SER A 9 -36.31 -45.45 -36.93
C SER A 9 -36.54 -45.56 -38.48
N PRO A 10 -35.56 -45.84 -39.41
CA PRO A 10 -34.09 -46.06 -39.32
C PRO A 10 -33.18 -45.40 -40.42
N LEU A 11 -31.86 -45.55 -40.23
CA LEU A 11 -30.61 -45.45 -41.06
C LEU A 11 -30.70 -45.60 -42.61
N PRO A 12 -29.69 -45.17 -43.45
CA PRO A 12 -28.25 -45.39 -43.23
C PRO A 12 -27.23 -44.29 -43.65
N ALA A 13 -26.01 -44.53 -43.20
CA ALA A 13 -24.75 -43.83 -43.48
C ALA A 13 -24.39 -43.79 -44.97
N ILE A 14 -23.62 -42.76 -45.38
CA ILE A 14 -22.33 -42.87 -46.09
C ILE A 14 -21.68 -41.47 -46.27
N LEU A 15 -20.46 -41.37 -45.73
CA LEU A 15 -19.25 -40.60 -46.12
C LEU A 15 -19.06 -39.08 -45.84
N LEU A 16 -17.98 -38.87 -45.06
CA LEU A 16 -16.89 -37.87 -45.14
C LEU A 16 -17.01 -36.51 -44.39
N ARG A 17 -16.31 -36.47 -43.22
CA ARG A 17 -15.29 -35.49 -42.74
C ARG A 17 -15.56 -34.00 -43.05
N THR A 18 -15.53 -33.03 -42.14
CA THR A 18 -14.74 -32.83 -40.90
C THR A 18 -15.29 -31.58 -40.21
N ALA A 19 -15.33 -31.55 -38.89
CA ALA A 19 -15.71 -30.38 -38.10
C ALA A 19 -14.57 -29.35 -38.09
N ALA A 20 -14.86 -28.13 -38.53
CA ALA A 20 -14.06 -26.93 -38.29
C ALA A 20 -15.02 -25.85 -37.77
N GLY A 21 -15.01 -25.65 -36.45
CA GLY A 21 -15.65 -24.55 -35.77
C GLY A 21 -14.59 -23.81 -34.96
N LEU A 22 -14.58 -22.48 -35.12
CA LEU A 22 -13.74 -21.48 -34.44
C LEU A 22 -12.30 -21.33 -34.95
N LEU A 23 -12.16 -20.55 -36.02
CA LEU A 23 -10.98 -19.73 -36.31
C LEU A 23 -11.45 -18.37 -36.86
N ALA A 24 -10.73 -17.32 -36.45
CA ALA A 24 -10.63 -15.95 -36.98
C ALA A 24 -11.19 -14.84 -36.08
N GLY A 25 -10.28 -13.97 -35.60
CA GLY A 25 -10.68 -12.64 -35.10
C GLY A 25 -9.71 -11.82 -34.25
N PHE A 26 -8.45 -12.19 -34.01
CA PHE A 26 -7.41 -11.22 -33.63
C PHE A 26 -6.50 -11.01 -34.84
N GLY A 27 -6.53 -9.81 -35.40
CA GLY A 27 -5.66 -9.39 -36.49
C GLY A 27 -5.09 -8.01 -36.16
N ILE A 28 -3.84 -7.98 -35.69
CA ILE A 28 -2.94 -6.86 -35.92
C ILE A 28 -1.81 -7.41 -36.79
N LEU A 29 -1.76 -6.89 -38.02
CA LEU A 29 -0.68 -7.08 -38.97
C LEU A 29 0.54 -6.29 -38.49
N ALA A 30 1.61 -7.00 -38.15
CA ALA A 30 2.97 -6.48 -38.21
C ALA A 30 3.79 -7.44 -39.07
N THR A 31 4.46 -6.86 -40.06
CA THR A 31 5.23 -7.49 -41.12
C THR A 31 6.53 -8.10 -40.58
N GLY A 32 6.71 -9.41 -40.80
CA GLY A 32 7.93 -10.14 -40.53
C GLY A 32 7.59 -11.61 -40.34
N GLY A 33 7.98 -12.48 -41.27
CA GLY A 33 7.59 -13.89 -41.23
C GLY A 33 8.12 -14.58 -39.96
N GLN A 34 7.22 -14.97 -39.06
CA GLN A 34 7.53 -15.84 -37.93
C GLN A 34 6.71 -17.12 -38.05
N CYS A 35 7.41 -18.25 -38.01
CA CYS A 35 6.84 -19.58 -37.93
C CYS A 35 5.97 -19.72 -36.66
N LEU A 36 4.78 -20.31 -36.79
CA LEU A 36 3.95 -20.71 -35.65
C LEU A 36 4.60 -21.95 -35.00
N GLY A 37 5.43 -21.77 -33.97
CA GLY A 37 6.03 -22.89 -33.25
C GLY A 37 5.01 -23.73 -32.47
N GLN A 38 5.37 -24.99 -32.21
CA GLN A 38 4.49 -26.01 -31.60
C GLN A 38 4.69 -26.07 -30.07
N GLU A 39 3.72 -26.63 -29.33
CA GLU A 39 3.81 -26.87 -27.88
C GLU A 39 4.33 -28.31 -27.63
N VAL A 40 5.45 -28.43 -26.94
CA VAL A 40 6.11 -29.71 -26.63
C VAL A 40 6.00 -30.01 -25.14
N THR A 41 5.62 -31.23 -24.77
CA THR A 41 5.52 -31.65 -23.36
C THR A 41 6.71 -32.50 -22.95
N ILE A 42 7.41 -32.13 -21.88
CA ILE A 42 8.55 -32.87 -21.34
C ILE A 42 8.16 -33.50 -20.01
N GLN A 43 8.49 -34.78 -19.83
CA GLN A 43 8.28 -35.52 -18.59
C GLN A 43 9.62 -35.95 -17.99
N VAL A 44 9.96 -35.46 -16.80
CA VAL A 44 11.17 -35.85 -16.07
C VAL A 44 10.86 -37.05 -15.18
N ALA A 45 11.50 -38.17 -15.48
CA ALA A 45 11.21 -39.47 -14.87
C ALA A 45 11.83 -39.70 -13.48
N ASN A 46 12.82 -38.90 -13.07
CA ASN A 46 13.54 -39.01 -11.81
C ASN A 46 13.42 -37.75 -10.93
N ALA A 47 12.25 -37.10 -10.94
CA ALA A 47 12.02 -35.86 -10.20
C ALA A 47 12.26 -36.01 -8.68
N ASP A 48 11.90 -37.16 -8.11
CA ASP A 48 12.10 -37.43 -6.68
C ASP A 48 13.59 -37.56 -6.29
N GLU A 49 14.44 -38.08 -7.20
CA GLU A 49 15.90 -38.18 -7.00
C GLU A 49 16.55 -36.79 -7.04
N ILE A 50 16.10 -35.94 -7.97
CA ILE A 50 16.57 -34.56 -8.13
C ILE A 50 16.25 -33.73 -6.88
N VAL A 51 15.01 -33.80 -6.39
CA VAL A 51 14.57 -33.10 -5.17
C VAL A 51 15.36 -33.56 -3.94
N ALA A 52 15.77 -34.82 -3.88
CA ALA A 52 16.52 -35.36 -2.74
C ALA A 52 18.01 -34.96 -2.72
N SER A 53 18.54 -34.40 -3.80
CA SER A 53 19.99 -34.19 -4.00
C SER A 53 20.50 -32.77 -3.76
N LEU A 54 19.59 -31.80 -3.60
CA LEU A 54 19.91 -30.39 -3.40
C LEU A 54 19.62 -29.96 -1.94
N PRO A 55 20.35 -28.97 -1.40
CA PRO A 55 20.15 -28.49 -0.03
C PRO A 55 18.74 -27.93 0.18
N ASP A 56 18.08 -28.35 1.26
CA ASP A 56 16.73 -27.91 1.63
C ASP A 56 16.78 -26.51 2.27
N THR A 57 16.88 -25.49 1.43
CA THR A 57 16.95 -24.08 1.82
C THR A 57 15.65 -23.55 2.44
N SER A 58 14.54 -24.29 2.33
CA SER A 58 13.27 -23.95 3.00
C SER A 58 13.19 -24.44 4.45
N LEU A 59 14.11 -25.31 4.87
CA LEU A 59 14.08 -25.96 6.19
C LEU A 59 14.10 -24.95 7.35
N VAL A 60 14.93 -23.92 7.29
CA VAL A 60 15.07 -22.92 8.35
C VAL A 60 13.76 -22.17 8.59
N LYS A 61 13.15 -21.68 7.50
CA LYS A 61 11.86 -21.00 7.52
C LYS A 61 10.76 -21.90 8.10
N ASP A 62 10.61 -23.11 7.55
CA ASP A 62 9.56 -24.04 7.97
C ASP A 62 9.73 -24.51 9.43
N VAL A 63 10.97 -24.60 9.91
CA VAL A 63 11.28 -24.89 11.32
C VAL A 63 10.84 -23.74 12.21
N PHE A 64 11.21 -22.49 11.89
CA PHE A 64 10.83 -21.33 12.73
C PHE A 64 9.34 -21.02 12.68
N GLU A 65 8.67 -21.14 11.52
CA GLU A 65 7.21 -21.07 11.45
C GLU A 65 6.52 -22.08 12.40
N ALA A 66 7.17 -23.21 12.68
CA ALA A 66 6.62 -24.24 13.54
C ALA A 66 6.89 -24.05 15.04
N ILE A 67 7.93 -23.30 15.44
CA ILE A 67 8.41 -23.28 16.85
C ILE A 67 8.85 -21.90 17.37
N ASP A 68 9.16 -20.92 16.52
CA ASP A 68 9.59 -19.58 16.96
C ASP A 68 9.22 -18.55 15.91
N ARG A 69 8.00 -18.02 16.06
CA ARG A 69 7.41 -17.07 15.12
C ARG A 69 8.21 -15.77 15.03
N ASP A 70 8.78 -15.31 16.14
CA ASP A 70 9.56 -14.08 16.17
C ASP A 70 10.81 -14.17 15.29
N LEU A 71 11.48 -15.32 15.23
CA LEU A 71 12.59 -15.54 14.29
C LEU A 71 12.10 -15.76 12.85
N SER A 72 10.87 -16.24 12.65
CA SER A 72 10.26 -16.34 11.32
C SER A 72 9.84 -14.98 10.73
N SER A 73 9.55 -13.98 11.58
CA SER A 73 9.04 -12.66 11.19
C SER A 73 10.10 -11.55 11.16
N VAL A 74 11.27 -11.74 11.78
CA VAL A 74 12.39 -10.83 11.52
C VAL A 74 12.84 -11.13 10.09
N ALA A 75 12.93 -10.10 9.24
CA ALA A 75 13.36 -10.16 7.85
C ALA A 75 14.75 -10.82 7.67
N PHE A 76 14.82 -12.15 7.81
CA PHE A 76 16.04 -12.95 7.85
C PHE A 76 16.27 -13.77 6.60
N HIS A 77 15.57 -13.46 5.53
CA HIS A 77 15.64 -14.23 4.30
C HIS A 77 16.10 -13.37 3.14
N ARG A 78 17.10 -12.52 3.39
CA ARG A 78 17.99 -11.98 2.37
C ARG A 78 18.63 -13.11 1.53
N ASP A 79 18.70 -14.33 2.08
CA ASP A 79 19.23 -15.54 1.43
C ASP A 79 18.20 -16.66 1.13
N ALA A 80 16.89 -16.42 1.25
CA ALA A 80 15.90 -17.49 1.02
C ALA A 80 14.74 -17.11 0.08
N ARG A 81 15.05 -16.62 -1.12
CA ARG A 81 14.44 -17.28 -2.29
C ARG A 81 15.22 -18.55 -2.53
N SER A 82 14.73 -19.65 -1.96
CA SER A 82 15.21 -20.98 -2.25
C SER A 82 15.10 -21.21 -3.76
N VAL A 83 16.21 -21.20 -4.50
CA VAL A 83 16.23 -21.72 -5.86
C VAL A 83 15.82 -23.19 -5.74
N THR A 84 14.59 -23.50 -6.14
CA THR A 84 14.06 -24.84 -5.94
C THR A 84 14.72 -25.80 -6.94
N PRO A 85 14.75 -27.11 -6.66
CA PRO A 85 15.12 -28.11 -7.67
C PRO A 85 14.31 -27.96 -8.96
N GLN A 86 13.07 -27.45 -8.85
CA GLN A 86 12.20 -27.10 -9.97
C GLN A 86 12.75 -25.91 -10.78
N ASP A 87 13.22 -24.84 -10.14
CA ASP A 87 13.75 -23.66 -10.82
C ASP A 87 15.03 -23.99 -11.59
N LEU A 88 15.95 -24.75 -10.98
CA LEU A 88 17.16 -25.23 -11.66
C LEU A 88 16.83 -26.17 -12.84
N THR A 89 15.86 -27.06 -12.65
CA THR A 89 15.44 -27.98 -13.73
C THR A 89 14.78 -27.21 -14.89
N ASN A 90 13.96 -26.19 -14.57
CA ASN A 90 13.36 -25.32 -15.58
C ASN A 90 14.43 -24.59 -16.38
N GLN A 91 15.41 -23.98 -15.70
CA GLN A 91 16.48 -23.27 -16.38
C GLN A 91 17.35 -24.20 -17.22
N LEU A 92 17.69 -25.38 -16.71
CA LEU A 92 18.42 -26.39 -17.49
C LEU A 92 17.71 -26.71 -18.80
N ILE A 93 16.39 -26.96 -18.76
CA ILE A 93 15.60 -27.29 -19.96
C ILE A 93 15.57 -26.10 -20.94
N VAL A 94 15.34 -24.88 -20.46
CA VAL A 94 15.27 -23.66 -21.30
C VAL A 94 16.61 -23.35 -21.94
N LEU A 95 17.72 -23.47 -21.19
CA LEU A 95 19.08 -23.26 -21.70
C LEU A 95 19.51 -24.30 -22.73
N SER A 96 18.87 -25.47 -22.73
CA SER A 96 19.17 -26.56 -23.66
C SER A 96 18.35 -26.52 -24.93
N ALA A 97 17.26 -25.76 -24.97
CA ALA A 97 16.47 -25.62 -26.18
C ALA A 97 17.27 -24.83 -27.24
N PRO A 98 17.22 -25.23 -28.52
CA PRO A 98 17.92 -24.52 -29.60
C PRO A 98 17.26 -23.16 -29.89
N ASP A 99 15.97 -23.02 -29.57
CA ASP A 99 15.18 -21.81 -29.76
C ASP A 99 14.96 -21.06 -28.43
N ALA A 100 14.51 -19.80 -28.53
CA ALA A 100 14.05 -19.01 -27.39
C ALA A 100 12.64 -19.49 -26.97
N VAL A 101 12.59 -20.36 -25.96
CA VAL A 101 11.35 -21.01 -25.50
C VAL A 101 10.86 -20.43 -24.18
N THR A 102 9.54 -20.36 -24.02
CA THR A 102 8.90 -20.13 -22.72
C THR A 102 8.37 -21.45 -22.17
N ASN A 103 8.40 -21.62 -20.85
CA ASN A 103 7.90 -22.80 -20.16
C ASN A 103 6.68 -22.45 -19.30
N SER A 104 5.69 -23.34 -19.22
CA SER A 104 4.51 -23.19 -18.36
C SER A 104 4.24 -24.41 -17.49
N ASN A 105 3.71 -24.14 -16.29
CA ASN A 105 3.18 -25.06 -15.27
C ASN A 105 4.03 -26.29 -14.91
N PHE A 106 4.58 -26.26 -13.71
CA PHE A 106 5.18 -27.42 -13.06
C PHE A 106 4.14 -28.24 -12.30
N ALA A 107 3.99 -29.52 -12.67
CA ALA A 107 3.18 -30.46 -11.91
C ALA A 107 3.95 -31.76 -11.69
N VAL A 108 4.17 -32.13 -10.42
CA VAL A 108 4.71 -33.43 -10.03
C VAL A 108 3.55 -34.35 -9.65
N ARG A 109 3.44 -35.48 -10.33
CA ARG A 109 2.53 -36.57 -9.94
C ARG A 109 3.25 -37.90 -10.05
N ASN A 110 3.21 -38.70 -8.97
CA ASN A 110 3.79 -40.05 -8.92
C ASN A 110 5.28 -40.10 -9.33
N GLY A 111 6.10 -39.14 -8.86
CA GLY A 111 7.54 -39.09 -9.13
C GLY A 111 7.94 -38.61 -10.53
N VAL A 112 6.96 -38.18 -11.35
CA VAL A 112 7.19 -37.61 -12.68
C VAL A 112 6.80 -36.13 -12.69
N ALA A 113 7.74 -35.26 -13.07
CA ALA A 113 7.48 -33.83 -13.29
C ALA A 113 7.15 -33.59 -14.77
N THR A 114 6.13 -32.79 -15.06
CA THR A 114 5.73 -32.46 -16.45
C THR A 114 5.90 -30.97 -16.73
N PHE A 115 6.46 -30.63 -17.88
CA PHE A 115 6.74 -29.27 -18.38
C PHE A 115 6.13 -29.09 -19.76
N ARG A 116 5.78 -27.85 -20.12
CA ARG A 116 5.33 -27.52 -21.47
C ARG A 116 6.14 -26.37 -22.04
N LEU A 117 6.82 -26.62 -23.16
CA LEU A 117 7.63 -25.65 -23.87
C LEU A 117 6.90 -25.12 -25.10
N SER A 118 6.97 -23.81 -25.30
CA SER A 118 6.47 -23.14 -26.50
C SER A 118 7.15 -21.78 -26.68
N PRO A 119 7.47 -21.35 -27.92
CA PRO A 119 7.35 -22.09 -29.18
C PRO A 119 8.56 -23.00 -29.46
N VAL A 120 8.34 -24.25 -29.89
CA VAL A 120 9.41 -25.10 -30.46
C VAL A 120 9.23 -25.16 -31.98
N GLU A 121 10.21 -24.66 -32.74
CA GLU A 121 10.09 -24.59 -34.21
C GLU A 121 10.42 -25.93 -34.89
N ASP A 122 11.46 -26.62 -34.40
CA ASP A 122 11.91 -27.92 -34.91
C ASP A 122 12.04 -28.96 -33.77
N PHE A 123 11.09 -29.90 -33.72
CA PHE A 123 11.02 -30.92 -32.69
C PHE A 123 12.19 -31.93 -32.75
N PRO A 124 12.58 -32.48 -33.92
CA PRO A 124 13.82 -33.25 -34.06
C PRO A 124 15.09 -32.52 -33.59
N ALA A 125 15.27 -31.24 -33.98
CA ALA A 125 16.44 -30.48 -33.54
C ALA A 125 16.43 -30.23 -32.02
N PHE A 126 15.25 -30.01 -31.44
CA PHE A 126 15.07 -29.92 -29.99
C PHE A 126 15.41 -31.25 -29.27
N LEU A 127 15.07 -32.41 -29.84
CA LEU A 127 15.45 -33.70 -29.26
C LEU A 127 16.97 -33.91 -29.27
N GLU A 128 17.64 -33.50 -30.35
CA GLU A 128 19.12 -33.58 -30.46
C GLU A 128 19.84 -32.63 -29.49
N SER A 129 19.18 -31.56 -29.03
CA SER A 129 19.77 -30.59 -28.10
C SER A 129 19.69 -31.00 -26.62
N ILE A 130 18.99 -32.09 -26.31
CA ILE A 130 18.91 -32.64 -24.93
C ILE A 130 20.18 -33.47 -24.65
N ASP A 131 21.13 -32.85 -23.96
CA ASP A 131 22.45 -33.43 -23.61
C ASP A 131 22.69 -33.52 -22.09
N TYR A 132 21.70 -33.14 -21.27
CA TYR A 132 21.76 -33.10 -19.80
C TYR A 132 21.09 -34.32 -19.13
N GLY A 133 20.80 -35.36 -19.92
CA GLY A 133 20.07 -36.54 -19.48
C GLY A 133 19.93 -37.60 -20.58
N GLU A 134 19.17 -38.65 -20.25
CA GLU A 134 18.82 -39.72 -21.19
C GLU A 134 17.35 -39.60 -21.61
N VAL A 135 17.08 -39.60 -22.91
CA VAL A 135 15.71 -39.68 -23.45
C VAL A 135 15.19 -41.12 -23.25
N VAL A 136 14.23 -41.28 -22.36
CA VAL A 136 13.63 -42.57 -21.97
C VAL A 136 12.58 -43.01 -22.99
N SER A 137 11.80 -42.07 -23.53
CA SER A 137 10.83 -42.33 -24.59
C SER A 137 10.43 -41.04 -25.30
N GLU A 138 10.18 -41.11 -26.60
CA GLU A 138 9.66 -40.01 -27.41
C GLU A 138 8.41 -40.44 -28.18
N ASP A 139 7.42 -39.55 -28.26
CA ASP A 139 6.26 -39.71 -29.13
C ASP A 139 6.10 -38.46 -29.98
N ALA A 140 6.59 -38.54 -31.22
CA ALA A 140 6.51 -37.46 -32.21
C ALA A 140 5.07 -37.14 -32.65
N SER A 141 4.10 -38.03 -32.41
CA SER A 141 2.69 -37.79 -32.78
C SER A 141 1.94 -36.97 -31.75
N THR A 142 2.38 -37.01 -30.48
CA THR A 142 1.80 -36.24 -29.38
C THR A 142 2.72 -35.14 -28.84
N LEU A 143 3.93 -35.02 -29.41
CA LEU A 143 4.98 -34.09 -28.99
C LEU A 143 5.34 -34.24 -27.51
N ILE A 144 5.36 -35.49 -27.02
CA ILE A 144 5.73 -35.82 -25.64
C ILE A 144 7.10 -36.48 -25.61
N VAL A 145 7.99 -35.94 -24.78
CA VAL A 145 9.34 -36.49 -24.55
C VAL A 145 9.48 -36.80 -23.07
N ARG A 146 9.98 -38.00 -22.75
CA ARG A 146 10.32 -38.38 -21.37
C ARG A 146 11.83 -38.45 -21.23
N VAL A 147 12.38 -37.72 -20.27
CA VAL A 147 13.82 -37.58 -20.04
C VAL A 147 14.15 -37.97 -18.60
N LYS A 148 15.30 -38.60 -18.38
CA LYS A 148 15.91 -38.78 -17.07
C LYS A 148 17.09 -37.84 -16.96
N ILE A 149 17.05 -36.88 -16.03
CA ILE A 149 18.07 -35.83 -15.90
C ILE A 149 19.21 -36.33 -15.02
N HIS A 150 20.46 -36.08 -15.42
CA HIS A 150 21.61 -36.32 -14.55
C HIS A 150 21.72 -35.22 -13.50
N VAL A 151 21.71 -35.58 -12.22
CA VAL A 151 21.75 -34.63 -11.10
C VAL A 151 22.99 -33.73 -11.14
N ASP A 152 24.13 -34.26 -11.61
CA ASP A 152 25.37 -33.50 -11.76
C ASP A 152 25.30 -32.33 -12.76
N GLU A 153 24.28 -32.27 -13.61
CA GLU A 153 24.03 -31.18 -14.57
C GLU A 153 23.30 -29.98 -13.94
N LEU A 154 22.71 -30.16 -12.76
CA LEU A 154 21.98 -29.11 -12.04
C LEU A 154 22.90 -28.23 -11.15
N LYS A 155 24.22 -28.40 -11.27
CA LYS A 155 25.20 -27.61 -10.52
C LYS A 155 25.29 -26.18 -11.10
N PRO A 156 25.29 -25.13 -10.26
CA PRO A 156 25.34 -23.72 -10.71
C PRO A 156 26.41 -23.44 -11.77
N ASP A 157 27.64 -23.90 -11.56
CA ASP A 157 28.77 -23.67 -12.48
C ASP A 157 28.50 -24.22 -13.89
N LYS A 158 27.83 -25.37 -14.00
CA LYS A 158 27.51 -25.98 -15.30
C LYS A 158 26.35 -25.27 -15.99
N LEU A 159 25.36 -24.83 -15.23
CA LEU A 159 24.26 -24.03 -15.75
C LEU A 159 24.76 -22.68 -16.26
N MET A 160 25.66 -22.03 -15.51
CA MET A 160 26.30 -20.77 -15.90
C MET A 160 27.11 -20.93 -17.19
N ALA A 161 27.97 -21.96 -17.27
CA ALA A 161 28.73 -22.24 -18.49
C ALA A 161 27.82 -22.50 -19.72
N ARG A 162 26.62 -23.05 -19.49
CA ARG A 162 25.63 -23.27 -20.55
C ARG A 162 24.91 -21.97 -20.93
N ALA A 163 24.58 -21.14 -19.95
CA ALA A 163 23.95 -19.84 -20.17
C ALA A 163 24.88 -18.90 -20.95
N GLU A 164 26.15 -18.80 -20.57
CA GLU A 164 27.19 -18.04 -21.29
C GLU A 164 27.34 -18.48 -22.76
N LYS A 165 27.16 -19.77 -23.04
CA LYS A 165 27.22 -20.30 -24.41
C LYS A 165 25.99 -19.89 -25.24
N LYS A 166 24.85 -19.63 -24.60
CA LYS A 166 23.59 -19.27 -25.25
C LYS A 166 23.50 -17.76 -25.49
N GLY A 167 23.99 -16.95 -24.56
CA GLY A 167 24.07 -15.49 -24.68
C GLY A 167 24.32 -14.81 -23.33
N ASP A 168 24.80 -13.56 -23.38
CA ASP A 168 25.07 -12.75 -22.18
C ASP A 168 23.76 -12.47 -21.40
N ASP A 169 22.63 -12.29 -22.09
CA ASP A 169 21.32 -12.06 -21.47
C ASP A 169 20.85 -13.28 -20.64
N GLU A 170 21.05 -14.50 -21.15
CA GLU A 170 20.74 -15.73 -20.43
C GLU A 170 21.67 -15.97 -19.25
N ALA A 171 22.95 -15.61 -19.38
CA ALA A 171 23.93 -15.66 -18.29
C ALA A 171 23.51 -14.70 -17.17
N ASP A 172 23.16 -13.45 -17.50
CA ASP A 172 22.69 -12.44 -16.56
C ASP A 172 21.39 -12.87 -15.85
N MET A 173 20.43 -13.47 -16.58
CA MET A 173 19.18 -13.96 -15.98
C MET A 173 19.41 -15.15 -15.04
N LEU A 174 20.30 -16.07 -15.41
CA LEU A 174 20.65 -17.21 -14.55
C LEU A 174 21.46 -16.75 -13.34
N GLU A 175 22.39 -15.82 -13.52
CA GLU A 175 23.16 -15.21 -12.43
C GLU A 175 22.23 -14.47 -11.45
N ALA A 176 21.25 -13.72 -11.96
CA ALA A 176 20.21 -13.07 -11.14
C ALA A 176 19.39 -14.09 -10.33
N LEU A 177 19.06 -15.22 -10.95
CA LEU A 177 18.31 -16.30 -10.30
C LEU A 177 19.14 -17.03 -9.23
N LEU A 178 20.44 -17.25 -9.48
CA LEU A 178 21.37 -17.91 -8.55
C LEU A 178 21.79 -17.00 -7.39
N ASN A 179 21.96 -15.70 -7.62
CA ASN A 179 22.43 -14.74 -6.63
C ASN A 179 21.30 -14.18 -5.73
N GLY A 180 20.04 -14.60 -5.95
CA GLY A 180 18.89 -14.21 -5.10
C GLY A 180 18.57 -12.71 -5.08
N ASN A 181 19.29 -11.90 -5.85
CA ASN A 181 19.27 -10.45 -5.79
C ASN A 181 18.33 -9.90 -6.86
N SER A 182 17.20 -9.32 -6.46
CA SER A 182 16.41 -8.42 -7.32
C SER A 182 17.08 -7.07 -7.53
N ARG A 183 18.42 -7.04 -7.60
CA ARG A 183 19.23 -5.83 -7.87
C ARG A 183 20.06 -5.88 -9.16
N SER A 184 20.03 -6.96 -9.95
CA SER A 184 20.57 -6.88 -11.31
C SER A 184 19.56 -6.23 -12.25
N LYS A 185 20.10 -5.36 -13.11
CA LYS A 185 19.40 -4.54 -14.10
C LYS A 185 18.37 -5.39 -14.85
N LYS A 186 17.10 -4.96 -14.90
CA LYS A 186 16.27 -5.37 -16.04
C LYS A 186 17.04 -5.01 -17.31
N PRO A 187 17.16 -5.89 -18.32
CA PRO A 187 17.65 -5.47 -19.61
C PRO A 187 16.73 -4.35 -20.08
N SER A 188 17.31 -3.17 -20.24
CA SER A 188 16.71 -2.07 -20.96
C SER A 188 16.35 -2.60 -22.34
N PHE A 189 15.06 -2.60 -22.70
CA PHE A 189 14.67 -2.72 -24.10
C PHE A 189 15.52 -1.73 -24.92
N PRO A 190 16.20 -2.16 -25.99
CA PRO A 190 16.91 -1.23 -26.85
C PRO A 190 15.87 -0.43 -27.64
N MET A 191 15.45 0.71 -27.10
CA MET A 191 14.95 1.80 -27.92
C MET A 191 16.17 2.53 -28.47
N ASP A 192 16.24 2.61 -29.80
CA ASP A 192 17.28 3.23 -30.61
C ASP A 192 17.96 4.47 -29.98
N GLY A 193 19.30 4.44 -29.96
CA GLY A 193 20.13 5.62 -30.19
C GLY A 193 20.62 6.43 -28.98
N ARG A 194 21.88 6.15 -28.61
CA ARG A 194 22.89 7.06 -27.97
C ARG A 194 22.72 7.39 -26.48
N PHE A 195 23.71 7.02 -25.66
CA PHE A 195 24.83 7.88 -25.21
C PHE A 195 25.70 7.07 -24.21
N ASP A 196 26.87 6.61 -24.63
CA ASP A 196 27.90 6.13 -23.70
C ASP A 196 28.58 7.32 -23.03
N LEU A 197 28.55 7.39 -21.69
CA LEU A 197 29.39 8.29 -20.92
C LEU A 197 30.56 7.50 -20.32
N PRO A 198 31.82 7.93 -20.54
CA PRO A 198 33.00 7.29 -19.98
C PRO A 198 33.26 7.80 -18.54
N GLY A 199 33.45 6.89 -17.58
CA GLY A 199 34.06 7.28 -16.29
C GLY A 199 33.52 6.65 -15.00
N MET A 200 33.05 5.40 -14.99
CA MET A 200 32.89 4.65 -13.75
C MET A 200 33.89 3.49 -13.71
N SER A 201 35.10 3.78 -13.24
CA SER A 201 35.95 2.78 -12.62
C SER A 201 36.10 3.11 -11.14
N ASP A 202 36.23 2.03 -10.38
CA ASP A 202 36.74 1.95 -9.00
C ASP A 202 35.71 2.24 -7.90
N GLU A 203 35.18 1.14 -7.35
CA GLU A 203 34.57 1.06 -6.03
C GLU A 203 35.48 1.73 -4.99
N PRO A 204 34.95 2.65 -4.15
CA PRO A 204 35.69 3.10 -2.99
C PRO A 204 35.56 2.08 -1.86
N ASP A 205 36.71 1.71 -1.28
CA ASP A 205 36.87 0.92 -0.06
C ASP A 205 35.76 1.20 0.97
N GLU A 206 34.83 0.25 1.16
CA GLU A 206 33.90 0.29 2.29
C GLU A 206 34.69 0.13 3.60
N PRO A 207 34.61 1.09 4.54
CA PRO A 207 35.24 0.93 5.84
C PRO A 207 34.59 -0.23 6.60
N ASP A 208 35.44 -1.08 7.16
CA ASP A 208 35.14 -2.32 7.89
C ASP A 208 33.94 -2.13 8.86
N VAL A 209 32.80 -2.72 8.50
CA VAL A 209 31.54 -2.75 9.28
C VAL A 209 31.77 -3.16 10.74
N ARG A 210 32.87 -3.87 11.01
CA ARG A 210 33.34 -4.29 12.33
C ARG A 210 33.74 -3.13 13.27
N GLU A 211 34.14 -1.96 12.78
CA GLU A 211 34.52 -0.83 13.64
C GLU A 211 33.33 0.00 14.15
N ARG A 212 32.14 -0.12 13.53
CA ARG A 212 30.94 0.66 13.90
C ARG A 212 29.97 -0.07 14.82
N LEU A 213 29.99 -1.39 14.83
CA LEU A 213 29.06 -2.21 15.62
C LEU A 213 29.70 -2.57 16.97
N GLY A 214 29.22 -1.96 18.05
CA GLY A 214 29.52 -2.37 19.42
C GLY A 214 28.88 -3.71 19.81
N ALA A 215 29.03 -4.75 19.00
CA ALA A 215 28.52 -6.08 19.31
C ALA A 215 29.47 -6.80 20.26
N ASP A 216 28.97 -7.26 21.42
CA ASP A 216 29.69 -8.10 22.37
C ASP A 216 30.03 -9.52 21.84
N TYR A 217 29.80 -9.77 20.54
CA TYR A 217 29.87 -11.06 19.87
C TYR A 217 30.83 -11.01 18.68
N ALA A 218 31.72 -11.99 18.60
CA ALA A 218 32.63 -12.23 17.48
C ALA A 218 32.39 -13.61 16.87
N GLU A 219 32.86 -13.80 15.65
CA GLU A 219 32.93 -15.13 15.02
C GLU A 219 33.67 -16.12 15.94
N GLY A 220 33.09 -17.30 16.14
CA GLY A 220 33.57 -18.33 17.06
C GLY A 220 33.04 -18.25 18.49
N ASP A 221 32.29 -17.19 18.86
CA ASP A 221 31.67 -17.12 20.18
C ASP A 221 30.56 -18.17 20.35
N TYR A 222 30.55 -18.83 21.50
CA TYR A 222 29.45 -19.70 21.91
C TYR A 222 28.29 -18.87 22.44
N VAL A 223 27.10 -19.16 21.94
CA VAL A 223 25.89 -18.41 22.27
C VAL A 223 24.75 -19.35 22.65
N GLU A 224 23.97 -18.93 23.62
CA GLU A 224 22.68 -19.53 23.97
C GLU A 224 21.57 -18.69 23.34
N ILE A 225 20.68 -19.34 22.59
CA ILE A 225 19.46 -18.76 22.05
C ILE A 225 18.25 -19.46 22.65
N LEU A 226 17.27 -18.68 23.10
CA LEU A 226 16.00 -19.22 23.59
C LEU A 226 15.05 -19.40 22.40
N LEU A 227 14.71 -20.64 22.07
CA LEU A 227 13.66 -20.99 21.11
C LEU A 227 12.48 -21.57 21.87
N GLU A 228 11.30 -20.95 21.75
CA GLU A 228 10.08 -21.36 22.47
C GLU A 228 10.28 -21.47 24.01
N GLY A 229 11.15 -20.61 24.57
CA GLY A 229 11.50 -20.61 25.99
C GLY A 229 12.45 -21.72 26.44
N LYS A 230 13.01 -22.51 25.50
CA LYS A 230 14.03 -23.52 25.78
C LYS A 230 15.40 -23.07 25.25
N PRO A 231 16.48 -23.20 26.05
CA PRO A 231 17.81 -22.83 25.61
C PRO A 231 18.34 -23.82 24.57
N HIS A 232 18.90 -23.28 23.50
CA HIS A 232 19.65 -24.01 22.48
C HIS A 232 21.01 -23.35 22.34
N VAL A 233 22.06 -24.16 22.20
CA VAL A 233 23.43 -23.65 22.13
C VAL A 233 23.90 -23.67 20.69
N GLY A 234 24.58 -22.61 20.28
CA GLY A 234 25.19 -22.49 18.97
C GLY A 234 26.52 -21.75 19.00
N THR A 235 27.11 -21.63 17.82
CA THR A 235 28.34 -20.89 17.57
C THR A 235 28.05 -19.80 16.54
N VAL A 236 28.57 -18.60 16.79
CA VAL A 236 28.50 -17.48 15.84
C VAL A 236 29.46 -17.73 14.68
N LEU A 237 28.94 -17.73 13.45
CA LEU A 237 29.69 -17.86 12.21
C LEU A 237 30.04 -16.50 11.60
N ALA A 238 29.16 -15.50 11.75
CA ALA A 238 29.35 -14.16 11.22
C ALA A 238 28.48 -13.17 12.02
N VAL A 239 28.84 -11.89 11.98
CA VAL A 239 28.06 -10.80 12.56
C VAL A 239 27.92 -9.68 11.52
N GLU A 240 26.71 -9.24 11.27
CA GLU A 240 26.35 -8.21 10.29
C GLU A 240 25.39 -7.18 10.89
N GLU A 241 25.24 -6.03 10.22
CA GLU A 241 24.21 -5.05 10.56
C GLU A 241 22.85 -5.53 10.04
N GLY A 242 21.91 -5.77 10.96
CA GLY A 242 20.55 -6.20 10.66
C GLY A 242 19.56 -5.07 10.45
N THR A 243 18.29 -5.43 10.21
CA THR A 243 17.18 -4.48 10.17
C THR A 243 17.07 -3.68 11.47
N PHE A 244 16.78 -2.38 11.36
CA PHE A 244 16.75 -1.41 12.46
C PHE A 244 18.10 -1.07 13.12
N GLY A 245 19.22 -1.25 12.41
CA GLY A 245 20.55 -0.88 12.91
C GLY A 245 21.01 -1.73 14.10
N LYS A 246 20.35 -2.89 14.31
CA LYS A 246 20.71 -3.85 15.35
C LYS A 246 21.63 -4.90 14.75
N ALA A 247 22.70 -5.26 15.47
CA ALA A 247 23.58 -6.33 15.02
C ALA A 247 22.81 -7.67 14.97
N GLN A 248 23.09 -8.46 13.93
CA GLN A 248 22.60 -9.82 13.76
C GLN A 248 23.81 -10.75 13.69
N ALA A 249 23.65 -11.94 14.25
CA ALA A 249 24.69 -12.97 14.24
C ALA A 249 24.17 -14.21 13.54
N HIS A 250 24.97 -14.76 12.63
CA HIS A 250 24.72 -16.04 12.00
C HIS A 250 25.08 -17.14 12.99
N VAL A 251 24.09 -17.85 13.52
CA VAL A 251 24.28 -18.86 14.57
C VAL A 251 24.08 -20.26 13.99
N ARG A 252 25.08 -21.12 14.16
CA ARG A 252 24.97 -22.56 13.91
C ARG A 252 24.65 -23.29 15.21
N LEU A 253 23.56 -24.06 15.26
CA LEU A 253 23.27 -24.87 16.44
C LEU A 253 24.28 -26.02 16.59
N THR A 254 24.77 -26.20 17.81
CA THR A 254 25.71 -27.29 18.16
C THR A 254 25.02 -28.64 18.32
N ASP A 255 23.77 -28.66 18.77
CA ASP A 255 22.95 -29.87 18.84
C ASP A 255 21.51 -29.56 18.40
N THR A 256 21.03 -30.29 17.38
CA THR A 256 19.67 -30.18 16.87
C THR A 256 18.71 -31.17 17.51
N GLN A 257 19.16 -32.13 18.34
CA GLN A 257 18.30 -33.10 19.04
C GLN A 257 17.20 -32.45 19.92
N PRO A 258 17.46 -31.37 20.69
CA PRO A 258 16.41 -30.68 21.44
C PRO A 258 15.37 -30.05 20.52
N LEU A 259 15.79 -29.55 19.36
CA LEU A 259 14.93 -28.96 18.33
C LEU A 259 14.06 -30.02 17.65
N GLN A 260 14.65 -31.16 17.30
CA GLN A 260 13.97 -32.30 16.66
C GLN A 260 12.81 -32.86 17.49
N LYS A 261 12.89 -32.79 18.83
CA LYS A 261 11.81 -33.23 19.73
C LYS A 261 10.59 -32.31 19.71
N GLN A 262 10.74 -31.08 19.23
CA GLN A 262 9.70 -30.06 19.17
C GLN A 262 8.99 -30.05 17.81
N LEU A 263 9.62 -30.62 16.78
CA LEU A 263 9.13 -30.60 15.40
C LEU A 263 8.21 -31.78 15.06
N LYS A 264 7.27 -31.53 14.14
CA LYS A 264 6.43 -32.58 13.53
C LYS A 264 7.32 -33.58 12.75
N ARG A 265 6.84 -34.82 12.59
CA ARG A 265 7.59 -35.93 11.97
C ARG A 265 8.18 -35.62 10.59
N SER A 266 7.50 -34.80 9.79
CA SER A 266 7.97 -34.35 8.47
C SER A 266 9.19 -33.43 8.58
N LEU A 267 9.12 -32.37 9.39
CA LEU A 267 10.21 -31.41 9.60
C LEU A 267 11.39 -32.04 10.33
N ARG A 268 11.12 -32.91 11.32
CA ARG A 268 12.15 -33.68 12.00
C ARG A 268 13.01 -34.48 11.02
N ARG A 269 12.40 -35.18 10.07
CA ARG A 269 13.14 -35.96 9.06
C ARG A 269 13.95 -35.09 8.11
N ARG A 270 13.48 -33.88 7.81
CA ARG A 270 14.20 -32.91 6.98
C ARG A 270 15.40 -32.35 7.74
N LEU A 271 15.22 -32.00 9.00
CA LEU A 271 16.29 -31.57 9.90
C LEU A 271 17.33 -32.67 10.17
N GLU A 272 16.92 -33.94 10.29
CA GLU A 272 17.84 -35.09 10.42
C GLU A 272 18.69 -35.32 9.16
N LYS A 273 18.23 -34.85 7.98
CA LYS A 273 18.97 -34.93 6.72
C LYS A 273 19.87 -33.73 6.48
N ALA A 274 19.62 -32.60 7.15
CA ALA A 274 20.46 -31.43 7.04
C ALA A 274 21.77 -31.68 7.80
N GLU A 275 22.91 -31.49 7.12
CA GLU A 275 24.24 -31.65 7.73
C GLU A 275 24.49 -30.55 8.78
N GLU A 276 23.94 -29.35 8.57
CA GLU A 276 24.02 -28.23 9.51
C GLU A 276 22.69 -27.45 9.56
N PHE A 277 22.37 -26.90 10.72
CA PHE A 277 21.26 -25.96 10.90
C PHE A 277 21.83 -24.63 11.40
N ALA A 278 22.03 -23.70 10.47
CA ALA A 278 22.52 -22.36 10.73
C ALA A 278 21.50 -21.32 10.24
N PHE A 279 21.38 -20.23 10.99
CA PHE A 279 20.43 -19.17 10.72
C PHE A 279 20.88 -17.87 11.34
N TRP A 280 20.43 -16.77 10.79
CA TRP A 280 20.69 -15.46 11.34
C TRP A 280 19.72 -15.13 12.48
N ALA A 281 20.23 -14.55 13.57
CA ALA A 281 19.46 -14.18 14.76
C ALA A 281 19.88 -12.81 15.31
N PRO A 282 18.96 -12.02 15.90
CA PRO A 282 19.31 -10.73 16.49
C PRO A 282 20.22 -10.95 17.71
N VAL A 283 21.31 -10.19 17.86
CA VAL A 283 22.27 -10.40 18.97
C VAL A 283 21.62 -10.24 20.35
N GLU A 284 20.54 -9.47 20.45
CA GLU A 284 19.73 -9.28 21.66
C GLU A 284 18.98 -10.54 22.13
N ARG A 285 18.77 -11.51 21.23
CA ARG A 285 18.23 -12.84 21.58
C ARG A 285 19.31 -13.85 21.96
N LEU A 286 20.57 -13.47 21.79
CA LEU A 286 21.71 -14.30 22.11
C LEU A 286 22.24 -13.95 23.48
N ARG A 287 22.75 -14.96 24.17
CA ARG A 287 23.51 -14.82 25.39
C ARG A 287 24.87 -15.44 25.19
N ARG A 288 25.93 -14.63 25.33
CA ARG A 288 27.32 -15.12 25.25
C ARG A 288 27.60 -16.13 26.37
N LEU A 289 28.16 -17.27 25.99
CA LEU A 289 28.66 -18.29 26.90
C LEU A 289 30.17 -18.11 27.06
N THR A 290 30.68 -18.30 28.28
CA THR A 290 32.12 -18.13 28.61
C THR A 290 33.00 -19.30 28.13
N GLY A 291 32.52 -20.09 27.17
CA GLY A 291 33.16 -21.30 26.65
C GLY A 291 32.15 -22.28 26.05
N PRO A 292 32.61 -23.38 25.41
CA PRO A 292 31.73 -24.45 24.94
C PRO A 292 30.87 -25.00 26.09
N PRO A 293 29.62 -25.42 25.83
CA PRO A 293 28.69 -25.84 26.87
C PRO A 293 29.29 -26.96 27.74
N ALA A 294 28.98 -26.93 29.03
CA ALA A 294 29.50 -27.83 30.07
C ALA A 294 29.14 -29.32 29.87
N ASP A 295 28.47 -29.66 28.78
CA ASP A 295 28.11 -31.02 28.36
C ASP A 295 28.76 -31.45 27.03
N ALA A 296 29.73 -30.69 26.49
CA ALA A 296 30.65 -31.24 25.52
C ALA A 296 31.66 -32.09 26.29
N PRO A 297 31.62 -33.43 26.20
CA PRO A 297 32.54 -34.22 26.98
C PRO A 297 33.92 -34.00 26.35
N GLU A 298 34.84 -33.39 27.10
CA GLU A 298 36.22 -33.22 26.66
C GLU A 298 36.89 -34.59 26.63
N GLU A 299 37.48 -34.94 25.48
CA GLU A 299 38.29 -36.13 25.36
C GLU A 299 39.57 -35.96 26.18
N ARG A 300 39.60 -36.58 27.37
CA ARG A 300 40.78 -36.60 28.23
C ARG A 300 41.40 -37.99 28.24
N THR A 301 42.70 -38.03 28.53
CA THR A 301 43.39 -39.30 28.76
C THR A 301 43.17 -39.72 30.21
N TRP A 302 42.40 -40.79 30.41
CA TRP A 302 42.18 -41.46 31.70
C TRP A 302 43.31 -42.43 31.98
N GLN A 303 43.73 -42.49 33.24
CA GLN A 303 44.83 -43.34 33.68
C GLN A 303 44.39 -44.25 34.83
N ASP A 304 44.90 -45.48 34.83
CA ASP A 304 44.69 -46.39 35.95
C ASP A 304 45.57 -46.03 37.16
N ALA A 305 45.23 -46.52 38.35
CA ALA A 305 45.95 -46.26 39.59
C ALA A 305 47.43 -46.71 39.55
N THR A 306 47.81 -47.62 38.64
CA THR A 306 49.19 -48.08 38.48
C THR A 306 49.98 -47.30 37.43
N GLY A 307 49.31 -46.43 36.68
CA GLY A 307 49.87 -45.62 35.61
C GLY A 307 50.22 -46.37 34.31
N LYS A 308 50.02 -47.70 34.26
CA LYS A 308 50.36 -48.57 33.13
C LYS A 308 49.35 -48.52 31.99
N PHE A 309 48.10 -48.17 32.25
CA PHE A 309 47.04 -48.13 31.25
C PHE A 309 46.54 -46.70 31.11
N LYS A 310 46.62 -46.18 29.88
CA LYS A 310 46.15 -44.84 29.48
C LYS A 310 45.14 -44.99 28.35
N VAL A 311 44.03 -44.29 28.46
CA VAL A 311 42.91 -44.40 27.52
C VAL A 311 42.32 -43.03 27.27
N ALA A 312 42.30 -42.58 26.01
CA ALA A 312 41.55 -41.40 25.61
C ALA A 312 40.05 -41.75 25.61
N ALA A 313 39.29 -41.06 26.46
CA ALA A 313 37.86 -41.29 26.58
C ALA A 313 37.14 -40.07 27.15
N THR A 314 35.85 -40.01 26.87
CA THR A 314 34.94 -38.98 27.36
C THR A 314 34.11 -39.50 28.53
N TYR A 315 34.00 -38.69 29.59
CA TYR A 315 33.15 -39.02 30.75
C TYR A 315 31.67 -38.97 30.33
N GLN A 316 30.89 -40.01 30.66
CA GLN A 316 29.44 -39.96 30.51
C GLN A 316 28.72 -39.81 31.85
N LYS A 317 28.93 -40.75 32.77
CA LYS A 317 28.20 -40.79 34.05
C LYS A 317 28.91 -41.65 35.09
N LEU A 318 28.59 -41.42 36.35
CA LEU A 318 28.91 -42.30 37.47
C LEU A 318 27.73 -43.24 37.71
N ASP A 319 27.97 -44.54 37.67
CA ASP A 319 26.97 -45.59 37.86
C ASP A 319 27.41 -46.51 39.00
N GLY A 320 26.92 -46.22 40.20
CA GLY A 320 27.38 -46.84 41.45
C GLY A 320 28.84 -46.52 41.76
N GLN A 321 29.68 -47.55 41.91
CA GLN A 321 31.13 -47.41 42.13
C GLN A 321 31.97 -47.47 40.84
N SER A 322 31.33 -47.36 39.67
CA SER A 322 32.01 -47.42 38.36
C SER A 322 31.72 -46.18 37.52
N VAL A 323 32.75 -45.67 36.85
CA VAL A 323 32.67 -44.59 35.88
C VAL A 323 32.41 -45.19 34.50
N VAL A 324 31.42 -44.67 33.80
CA VAL A 324 31.14 -45.01 32.40
C VAL A 324 31.88 -44.02 31.51
N LEU A 325 32.81 -44.54 30.70
CA LEU A 325 33.65 -43.78 29.78
C LEU A 325 33.33 -44.19 28.34
N LYS A 326 33.25 -43.22 27.43
CA LYS A 326 33.11 -43.46 25.99
C LYS A 326 34.47 -43.31 25.32
N LEU A 327 34.97 -44.38 24.72
CA LEU A 327 36.24 -44.38 23.98
C LEU A 327 36.12 -43.57 22.68
N SER A 328 37.26 -43.13 22.14
CA SER A 328 37.36 -42.42 20.84
C SER A 328 36.73 -43.17 19.66
N ASN A 329 36.64 -44.50 19.75
CA ASN A 329 36.00 -45.37 18.75
C ASN A 329 34.48 -45.53 18.97
N GLY A 330 33.87 -44.74 19.86
CA GLY A 330 32.45 -44.75 20.18
C GLY A 330 32.00 -45.84 21.16
N LYS A 331 32.89 -46.74 21.60
CA LYS A 331 32.56 -47.86 22.50
C LYS A 331 32.53 -47.43 23.97
N GLU A 332 31.47 -47.78 24.67
CA GLU A 332 31.36 -47.54 26.12
C GLU A 332 32.13 -48.58 26.93
N THR A 333 32.85 -48.13 27.94
CA THR A 333 33.62 -48.98 28.87
C THR A 333 33.32 -48.56 30.31
N ARG A 334 33.07 -49.54 31.17
CA ARG A 334 32.89 -49.35 32.62
C ARG A 334 34.21 -49.56 33.34
N VAL A 335 34.67 -48.57 34.09
CA VAL A 335 35.88 -48.64 34.90
C VAL A 335 35.53 -48.38 36.37
N PRO A 336 35.86 -49.30 37.30
CA PRO A 336 35.65 -49.05 38.73
C PRO A 336 36.41 -47.80 39.20
N LEU A 337 35.76 -46.92 39.97
CA LEU A 337 36.33 -45.66 40.47
C LEU A 337 37.62 -45.90 41.26
N ALA A 338 37.71 -47.02 41.99
CA ALA A 338 38.90 -47.42 42.75
C ALA A 338 40.12 -47.74 41.88
N ARG A 339 39.92 -48.09 40.59
CA ARG A 339 40.99 -48.41 39.64
C ARG A 339 41.49 -47.21 38.86
N LEU A 340 40.84 -46.06 38.96
CA LEU A 340 41.27 -44.81 38.34
C LEU A 340 42.37 -44.13 39.17
N SER A 341 43.18 -43.31 38.51
CA SER A 341 44.19 -42.46 39.14
C SER A 341 43.57 -41.47 40.13
N ASP A 342 44.37 -40.96 41.08
CA ASP A 342 43.91 -39.93 42.02
C ASP A 342 43.40 -38.67 41.32
N ALA A 343 44.04 -38.28 40.21
CA ALA A 343 43.65 -37.13 39.39
C ALA A 343 42.30 -37.35 38.68
N ASP A 344 42.04 -38.56 38.18
CA ASP A 344 40.77 -38.91 37.53
C ASP A 344 39.63 -39.04 38.54
N ARG A 345 39.90 -39.53 39.76
CA ARG A 345 38.92 -39.57 40.84
C ARG A 345 38.50 -38.18 41.31
N ALA A 346 39.47 -37.27 41.51
CA ALA A 346 39.19 -35.89 41.90
C ALA A 346 38.35 -35.17 40.84
N TYR A 347 38.62 -35.43 39.56
CA TYR A 347 37.84 -34.87 38.45
C TYR A 347 36.38 -35.35 38.44
N VAL A 348 36.14 -36.64 38.64
CA VAL A 348 34.78 -37.19 38.73
C VAL A 348 34.02 -36.61 39.93
N GLN A 349 34.70 -36.36 41.05
CA GLN A 349 34.11 -35.75 42.24
C GLN A 349 33.74 -34.27 42.01
N GLN A 350 34.58 -33.51 41.33
CA GLN A 350 34.32 -32.11 40.99
C GLN A 350 33.12 -31.94 40.04
N LEU A 351 32.90 -32.92 39.14
CA LEU A 351 31.74 -32.95 38.25
C LEU A 351 30.43 -33.27 39.01
N GLN A 352 30.48 -33.98 40.13
CA GLN A 352 29.30 -34.22 40.97
C GLN A 352 28.90 -32.97 41.79
N GLU A 353 29.86 -32.16 42.23
CA GLU A 353 29.60 -30.95 43.04
C GLU A 353 29.01 -29.77 42.24
N LYS A 354 29.25 -29.71 40.92
CA LYS A 354 28.71 -28.66 40.03
C LYS A 354 27.22 -28.83 39.66
N ALA A 355 26.63 -30.00 39.93
CA ALA A 355 25.23 -30.29 39.56
C ALA A 355 24.19 -29.66 40.52
N ASP A 356 24.60 -29.20 41.70
CA ASP A 356 23.70 -28.71 42.76
C ASP A 356 23.76 -27.17 42.93
N ASN A 357 23.30 -26.39 41.95
CA ASN A 357 22.78 -25.04 42.25
C ASN A 357 22.00 -24.37 41.09
N PRO A 358 20.65 -24.34 41.14
CA PRO A 358 19.87 -23.43 40.34
C PRO A 358 18.95 -22.54 41.21
N PHE A 359 18.89 -21.25 40.86
CA PHE A 359 17.96 -20.20 41.33
C PHE A 359 18.31 -19.43 42.62
N VAL A 360 19.04 -18.32 42.47
CA VAL A 360 18.58 -16.99 42.94
C VAL A 360 19.14 -15.90 42.01
N ALA A 361 18.29 -15.26 41.21
CA ALA A 361 18.56 -13.95 40.62
C ALA A 361 17.38 -13.03 41.00
N THR A 362 17.68 -12.01 41.80
CA THR A 362 16.75 -10.95 42.19
C THR A 362 16.72 -9.88 41.09
N PRO A 363 15.56 -9.35 40.69
CA PRO A 363 15.49 -8.34 39.64
C PRO A 363 15.91 -6.96 40.20
N THR A 364 17.07 -6.46 39.76
CA THR A 364 17.40 -5.04 39.88
C THR A 364 16.74 -4.26 38.75
N ALA A 365 15.79 -3.41 39.14
CA ALA A 365 15.23 -2.36 38.30
C ALA A 365 16.28 -1.27 38.04
N ASN A 366 16.42 -0.86 36.77
CA ASN A 366 16.81 0.49 36.39
C ASN A 366 16.17 0.81 35.01
N PRO A 367 15.66 2.03 34.75
CA PRO A 367 14.65 2.28 33.71
C PRO A 367 15.23 2.75 32.35
N ALA A 368 14.49 2.36 31.30
CA ALA A 368 14.11 3.13 30.10
C ALA A 368 15.18 3.79 29.22
N ALA A 369 15.65 3.05 28.20
CA ALA A 369 15.70 3.44 26.79
C ALA A 369 16.08 2.21 25.93
N GLY A 370 15.35 1.92 24.85
CA GLY A 370 15.74 0.92 23.84
C GLY A 370 15.50 -0.55 24.19
N ARG A 371 14.58 -0.87 25.11
CA ARG A 371 14.30 -2.26 25.49
C ARG A 371 13.16 -2.84 24.64
N SER A 372 13.38 -4.01 24.06
CA SER A 372 12.31 -4.84 23.51
C SER A 372 11.41 -5.32 24.64
N LEU A 373 10.12 -4.95 24.58
CA LEU A 373 9.13 -5.30 25.58
C LEU A 373 8.31 -6.48 25.10
N ARG A 374 8.19 -7.51 25.95
CA ARG A 374 7.24 -8.59 25.72
C ARG A 374 5.84 -8.05 25.94
N ALA A 375 4.97 -8.21 24.95
CA ALA A 375 3.57 -7.81 25.07
C ALA A 375 2.89 -8.45 26.29
N ASP A 376 2.29 -7.60 27.12
CA ASP A 376 1.53 -8.01 28.30
C ASP A 376 0.02 -7.84 28.08
N TRP A 377 -0.67 -8.96 27.95
CA TRP A 377 -2.12 -9.03 27.76
C TRP A 377 -2.89 -9.31 29.06
N ARG A 378 -2.20 -9.49 30.21
CA ARG A 378 -2.83 -10.01 31.45
C ARG A 378 -3.92 -9.10 32.02
N ASN A 379 -3.75 -7.79 31.87
CA ASN A 379 -4.62 -6.78 32.47
C ASN A 379 -5.47 -6.02 31.43
N VAL A 380 -5.53 -6.51 30.18
CA VAL A 380 -6.24 -5.82 29.11
C VAL A 380 -7.73 -5.70 29.42
N LYS A 381 -8.25 -4.48 29.35
CA LYS A 381 -9.68 -4.21 29.57
C LYS A 381 -10.41 -4.25 28.23
N ARG A 382 -11.40 -5.13 28.11
CA ARG A 382 -12.25 -5.18 26.93
C ARG A 382 -13.31 -4.08 26.98
N ILE A 383 -13.34 -3.23 25.95
CA ILE A 383 -14.41 -2.27 25.71
C ILE A 383 -15.47 -2.97 24.87
N SER A 384 -16.61 -3.26 25.49
CA SER A 384 -17.76 -3.82 24.78
C SER A 384 -18.39 -2.76 23.89
N LEU A 385 -18.28 -2.93 22.57
CA LEU A 385 -18.94 -2.06 21.61
C LEU A 385 -20.39 -2.51 21.41
N SER A 386 -21.29 -1.54 21.32
CA SER A 386 -22.71 -1.73 21.04
C SER A 386 -23.20 -0.64 20.09
N ASN A 387 -23.89 -1.05 19.03
CA ASN A 387 -24.56 -0.12 18.13
C ASN A 387 -25.86 0.32 18.79
N SER A 388 -25.89 1.54 19.30
CA SER A 388 -27.12 2.14 19.80
C SER A 388 -27.77 2.93 18.69
N SER A 389 -29.06 2.68 18.44
CA SER A 389 -29.86 3.52 17.54
C SER A 389 -30.15 4.91 18.12
N ASN A 390 -29.89 5.14 19.41
CA ASN A 390 -30.21 6.38 20.09
C ASN A 390 -28.95 7.06 20.63
N TRP A 391 -28.63 8.23 20.07
CA TRP A 391 -27.58 9.09 20.60
C TRP A 391 -27.98 9.67 21.96
N ARG A 392 -27.24 9.32 23.01
CA ARG A 392 -27.50 9.78 24.39
C ARG A 392 -26.33 10.53 25.01
N TRP A 393 -25.20 10.59 24.32
CA TRP A 393 -24.02 11.26 24.79
C TRP A 393 -24.14 12.76 24.57
N LYS A 394 -23.73 13.53 25.57
CA LYS A 394 -23.52 14.97 25.43
C LYS A 394 -22.04 15.23 25.61
N PRO A 395 -21.33 15.72 24.58
CA PRO A 395 -19.91 15.97 24.68
C PRO A 395 -19.64 17.01 25.78
N PRO A 396 -18.56 16.86 26.55
CA PRO A 396 -18.16 17.86 27.53
C PRO A 396 -17.84 19.18 26.82
N ALA A 397 -18.03 20.30 27.53
CA ALA A 397 -17.67 21.60 26.99
C ALA A 397 -16.14 21.72 26.85
N VAL A 398 -15.67 21.85 25.62
CA VAL A 398 -14.26 22.11 25.31
C VAL A 398 -14.08 23.61 25.04
N SER A 399 -13.19 24.25 25.79
CA SER A 399 -12.78 25.64 25.55
C SER A 399 -12.06 25.76 24.21
N ARG A 400 -12.25 26.89 23.53
CA ARG A 400 -11.51 27.17 22.29
C ARG A 400 -10.01 27.05 22.55
N PRO A 401 -9.28 26.23 21.80
CA PRO A 401 -7.84 26.14 21.97
C PRO A 401 -7.20 27.49 21.64
N ASN A 402 -6.34 27.97 22.53
CA ASN A 402 -5.59 29.21 22.34
C ASN A 402 -4.33 28.89 21.51
N VAL A 403 -4.52 28.61 20.22
CA VAL A 403 -3.41 28.27 19.33
C VAL A 403 -2.78 29.55 18.82
N VAL A 404 -1.51 29.78 19.17
CA VAL A 404 -0.68 30.75 18.43
C VAL A 404 -0.37 30.09 17.10
N ALA A 405 -0.92 30.63 16.01
CA ALA A 405 -0.70 30.09 14.69
C ALA A 405 0.76 30.33 14.30
N SER A 406 1.60 29.29 14.36
CA SER A 406 2.90 29.30 13.69
C SER A 406 2.65 29.45 12.19
N SER A 407 3.48 30.21 11.51
CA SER A 407 3.47 30.30 10.05
C SER A 407 4.89 30.29 9.55
N VAL A 408 5.07 29.65 8.42
CA VAL A 408 6.33 29.53 7.72
C VAL A 408 6.06 29.92 6.28
N ASP A 409 6.90 30.82 5.76
CA ASP A 409 6.85 31.20 4.35
C ASP A 409 7.27 30.01 3.48
N ARG A 410 8.41 29.39 3.82
CA ARG A 410 8.93 28.18 3.16
C ARG A 410 10.02 27.49 4.00
N ILE A 411 9.97 26.17 4.10
CA ILE A 411 11.09 25.31 4.53
C ILE A 411 11.38 24.32 3.41
N ASP A 412 12.58 24.37 2.84
CA ASP A 412 13.03 23.36 1.88
C ASP A 412 13.38 22.06 2.63
N LEU A 413 12.92 20.94 2.08
CA LEU A 413 13.28 19.61 2.55
C LEU A 413 14.61 19.18 1.93
N ASP A 414 15.38 18.41 2.69
CA ASP A 414 16.61 17.83 2.18
C ASP A 414 16.26 16.78 1.13
N THR A 415 16.93 16.84 -0.03
CA THR A 415 16.78 15.81 -1.05
C THR A 415 17.57 14.58 -0.64
N PRO A 416 16.92 13.42 -0.43
CA PRO A 416 17.63 12.18 -0.17
C PRO A 416 18.64 11.87 -1.27
N THR A 417 19.85 11.45 -0.88
CA THR A 417 20.90 11.08 -1.82
C THR A 417 20.61 9.71 -2.44
N GLY A 418 20.46 9.66 -3.76
CA GLY A 418 20.35 8.41 -4.51
C GLY A 418 20.13 8.65 -6.02
N ASP A 419 20.85 7.91 -6.86
CA ASP A 419 20.77 7.98 -8.34
C ASP A 419 19.51 7.29 -8.86
N SER A 420 18.32 7.74 -8.42
CA SER A 420 17.05 7.23 -8.93
C SER A 420 16.56 8.09 -10.10
N PRO A 421 16.36 7.52 -11.31
CA PRO A 421 15.83 8.26 -12.46
C PRO A 421 14.37 8.69 -12.28
N PHE A 422 13.69 8.24 -11.21
CA PHE A 422 12.28 8.52 -10.94
C PHE A 422 12.06 9.57 -9.82
N GLY A 423 13.13 10.04 -9.17
CA GLY A 423 13.10 11.12 -8.18
C GLY A 423 12.58 10.72 -6.79
N THR A 424 12.56 11.70 -5.88
CA THR A 424 12.05 11.57 -4.50
C THR A 424 10.57 11.87 -4.45
N LYS A 425 9.79 11.01 -3.78
CA LYS A 425 8.37 11.22 -3.55
C LYS A 425 8.12 11.54 -2.08
N LEU A 426 7.38 12.62 -1.79
CA LEU A 426 6.79 12.81 -0.47
C LEU A 426 5.56 11.90 -0.36
N VAL A 427 5.47 11.11 0.71
CA VAL A 427 4.44 10.08 0.90
C VAL A 427 3.49 10.42 2.05
N LYS A 428 3.97 11.14 3.06
CA LYS A 428 3.14 11.61 4.17
C LYS A 428 3.73 12.88 4.77
N LEU A 429 2.89 13.84 5.10
CA LEU A 429 3.24 15.01 5.90
C LEU A 429 2.37 15.01 7.16
N SER A 430 2.99 14.74 8.31
CA SER A 430 2.30 14.75 9.60
C SER A 430 2.61 16.04 10.34
N ILE A 431 1.58 16.81 10.69
CA ILE A 431 1.73 18.09 11.39
C ILE A 431 1.07 18.00 12.76
N SER A 432 1.77 18.49 13.77
CA SER A 432 1.28 18.59 15.14
C SER A 432 -0.01 19.43 15.21
N PRO A 433 -0.95 19.13 16.14
CA PRO A 433 -2.19 19.88 16.28
C PRO A 433 -2.01 21.39 16.52
N ASP A 434 -0.91 21.79 17.19
CA ASP A 434 -0.56 23.19 17.43
C ASP A 434 0.09 23.87 16.20
N GLY A 435 0.43 23.11 15.15
CA GLY A 435 1.16 23.58 13.99
C GLY A 435 2.60 24.00 14.32
N GLY A 436 3.17 23.49 15.42
CA GLY A 436 4.52 23.86 15.87
C GLY A 436 5.64 23.03 15.25
N SER A 437 5.35 21.79 14.90
CA SER A 437 6.31 20.86 14.28
C SER A 437 5.64 19.94 13.26
N ALA A 438 6.45 19.43 12.33
CA ALA A 438 6.04 18.45 11.33
C ALA A 438 7.06 17.33 11.17
N VAL A 439 6.60 16.20 10.63
CA VAL A 439 7.44 15.10 10.13
C VAL A 439 7.05 14.81 8.69
N ALA A 440 8.01 14.97 7.79
CA ALA A 440 7.91 14.60 6.39
C ALA A 440 8.44 13.17 6.21
N VAL A 441 7.68 12.34 5.50
CA VAL A 441 8.04 10.96 5.12
C VAL A 441 8.24 10.95 3.61
N MET A 442 9.45 10.63 3.17
CA MET A 442 9.86 10.62 1.78
C MET A 442 10.32 9.23 1.37
N GLU A 443 10.06 8.84 0.13
CA GLU A 443 10.50 7.56 -0.45
C GLU A 443 11.33 7.79 -1.72
N VAL A 444 12.36 6.96 -1.88
CA VAL A 444 13.22 6.93 -3.08
C VAL A 444 13.22 5.54 -3.68
N GLY A 445 12.86 5.43 -4.97
CA GLY A 445 12.96 4.19 -5.76
C GLY A 445 11.65 3.42 -5.96
N HIS A 446 11.70 2.28 -6.68
CA HIS A 446 10.54 1.41 -7.00
C HIS A 446 10.80 -0.08 -6.69
N MET A 447 12.05 -0.50 -6.45
CA MET A 447 12.42 -1.91 -6.21
C MET A 447 12.98 -2.16 -4.80
N ASP A 448 13.66 -1.18 -4.22
CA ASP A 448 14.03 -1.12 -2.80
C ASP A 448 13.71 0.28 -2.28
N THR A 449 12.42 0.56 -2.05
CA THR A 449 11.97 1.86 -1.55
C THR A 449 12.67 2.14 -0.22
N ARG A 450 13.58 3.11 -0.22
CA ARG A 450 14.15 3.64 1.02
C ARG A 450 13.24 4.74 1.53
N THR A 451 12.80 4.57 2.77
CA THR A 451 12.00 5.57 3.46
C THR A 451 12.93 6.50 4.23
N HIS A 452 12.74 7.79 4.08
CA HIS A 452 13.49 8.84 4.76
C HIS A 452 12.53 9.72 5.56
N LEU A 453 12.98 10.16 6.73
CA LEU A 453 12.22 10.98 7.64
C LEU A 453 12.94 12.30 7.85
N GLN A 454 12.19 13.39 7.85
CA GLN A 454 12.72 14.70 8.22
C GLN A 454 11.77 15.39 9.18
N HIS A 455 12.29 15.80 10.34
CA HIS A 455 11.55 16.61 11.29
C HIS A 455 11.72 18.09 10.96
N LEU A 456 10.64 18.86 11.07
CA LEU A 456 10.62 20.30 10.83
C LEU A 456 10.14 21.01 12.10
N ASP A 457 10.92 21.98 12.57
CA ASP A 457 10.47 22.97 13.55
C ASP A 457 9.83 24.15 12.81
N LEU A 458 8.50 24.16 12.82
CA LEU A 458 7.69 25.17 12.12
C LEU A 458 7.63 26.50 12.88
N LYS A 459 8.08 26.56 14.14
CA LYS A 459 8.17 27.82 14.90
C LYS A 459 9.43 28.57 14.55
N SER A 460 10.55 27.86 14.37
CA SER A 460 11.83 28.47 13.97
C SER A 460 12.04 28.55 12.46
N GLY A 461 11.29 27.77 11.68
CA GLY A 461 11.54 27.61 10.24
C GLY A 461 12.76 26.74 9.95
N ALA A 462 13.12 25.83 10.85
CA ALA A 462 14.29 24.97 10.71
C ALA A 462 13.90 23.53 10.34
N ALA A 463 14.70 22.89 9.51
CA ALA A 463 14.63 21.46 9.25
C ALA A 463 15.78 20.75 9.97
N ASP A 464 15.47 19.63 10.62
CA ASP A 464 16.49 18.72 11.11
C ASP A 464 17.12 17.97 9.90
N GLN A 465 18.30 17.40 10.09
CA GLN A 465 18.93 16.55 9.09
C GLN A 465 18.05 15.36 8.73
N LEU A 466 18.07 15.00 7.46
CA LEU A 466 17.43 13.80 6.94
C LEU A 466 17.88 12.55 7.72
N VAL A 467 16.92 11.67 8.00
CA VAL A 467 17.16 10.42 8.71
C VAL A 467 16.67 9.24 7.89
N ASP A 468 17.56 8.29 7.65
CA ASP A 468 17.23 7.08 6.90
C ASP A 468 16.47 6.12 7.81
N CYS A 469 15.30 5.66 7.33
CA CYS A 469 14.67 4.50 7.95
C CYS A 469 15.47 3.24 7.59
N PRO A 470 15.39 2.22 8.45
CA PRO A 470 15.93 0.92 8.11
C PRO A 470 15.29 0.36 6.84
N LEU A 471 16.03 -0.51 6.13
CA LEU A 471 15.51 -1.19 4.95
C LEU A 471 14.21 -1.93 5.29
N GLU A 472 13.29 -1.98 4.32
CA GLU A 472 12.00 -2.69 4.46
C GLU A 472 11.18 -2.19 5.66
N SER A 473 11.25 -0.89 5.97
CA SER A 473 10.44 -0.27 7.04
C SER A 473 9.26 0.50 6.46
N ARG A 474 8.06 0.18 6.95
CA ARG A 474 6.84 0.93 6.67
C ARG A 474 6.52 1.88 7.82
N VAL A 475 6.37 3.16 7.51
CA VAL A 475 5.97 4.20 8.48
C VAL A 475 4.45 4.16 8.65
N LEU A 476 3.98 3.83 9.85
CA LEU A 476 2.55 3.78 10.16
C LEU A 476 2.02 5.15 10.60
N ASP A 477 2.72 5.81 11.51
CA ASP A 477 2.33 7.12 12.04
C ASP A 477 3.49 7.90 12.63
N ALA A 478 3.30 9.20 12.79
CA ALA A 478 4.27 10.07 13.45
C ALA A 478 3.56 11.05 14.39
N LEU A 479 4.17 11.31 15.54
CA LEU A 479 3.79 12.36 16.48
C LEU A 479 4.89 13.44 16.47
N PRO A 480 4.75 14.50 15.64
CA PRO A 480 5.80 15.49 15.45
C PRO A 480 6.21 16.24 16.70
N ALA A 481 5.27 16.52 17.62
CA ALA A 481 5.53 17.29 18.83
C ALA A 481 6.57 16.60 19.75
N ASP A 482 6.51 15.26 19.83
CA ASP A 482 7.40 14.46 20.67
C ASP A 482 8.56 13.84 19.86
N LYS A 483 8.60 14.12 18.55
CA LYS A 483 9.50 13.49 17.57
C LYS A 483 9.41 11.97 17.58
N LEU A 484 8.22 11.41 17.78
CA LEU A 484 8.02 9.95 17.79
C LEU A 484 7.52 9.47 16.43
N VAL A 485 8.00 8.30 16.01
CA VAL A 485 7.59 7.64 14.77
C VAL A 485 7.30 6.17 15.05
N ALA A 486 6.19 5.68 14.54
CA ALA A 486 5.77 4.30 14.59
C ALA A 486 6.09 3.60 13.26
N LEU A 487 6.89 2.53 13.34
CA LEU A 487 7.38 1.75 12.21
C LEU A 487 6.98 0.28 12.36
N THR A 488 6.88 -0.43 11.23
CA THR A 488 6.74 -1.88 11.16
C THR A 488 7.65 -2.43 10.06
N THR A 489 7.97 -3.73 10.09
CA THR A 489 8.67 -4.38 8.97
C THR A 489 7.71 -4.59 7.79
N GLU A 490 8.22 -4.42 6.58
CA GLU A 490 7.57 -4.83 5.34
C GLU A 490 7.84 -6.32 5.08
N ASP A 491 6.99 -7.17 5.66
CA ASP A 491 7.05 -8.60 5.37
C ASP A 491 6.28 -8.92 4.08
N HIS A 492 6.80 -9.80 3.22
CA HIS A 492 6.06 -10.34 2.08
C HIS A 492 4.78 -11.06 2.54
N GLY A 493 3.64 -10.40 2.39
CA GLY A 493 2.33 -10.87 2.89
C GLY A 493 1.72 -10.01 4.01
N ASP A 494 2.43 -8.97 4.46
CA ASP A 494 1.95 -7.93 5.38
C ASP A 494 1.46 -8.50 6.73
N ASN A 495 2.10 -9.58 7.21
CA ASN A 495 1.77 -10.24 8.47
C ASN A 495 2.67 -9.78 9.63
N SER A 496 3.42 -8.69 9.47
CA SER A 496 4.31 -8.17 10.51
C SER A 496 3.50 -7.74 11.73
N THR A 497 3.76 -8.38 12.86
CA THR A 497 3.09 -8.10 14.14
C THR A 497 3.88 -7.15 15.01
N ARG A 498 5.11 -6.81 14.63
CA ARG A 498 6.04 -6.07 15.50
C ARG A 498 5.97 -4.57 15.23
N LEU A 499 5.62 -3.82 16.26
CA LEU A 499 5.57 -2.38 16.23
C LEU A 499 6.84 -1.81 16.86
N PHE A 500 7.52 -0.92 16.13
CA PHE A 500 8.69 -0.19 16.61
C PHE A 500 8.29 1.27 16.85
N ILE A 501 8.53 1.78 18.05
CA ILE A 501 8.43 3.21 18.34
C ILE A 501 9.84 3.76 18.45
N GLN A 502 10.15 4.71 17.57
CA GLN A 502 11.45 5.35 17.51
C GLN A 502 11.32 6.85 17.73
N LYS A 503 12.37 7.44 18.28
CA LYS A 503 12.49 8.87 18.49
C LYS A 503 13.43 9.44 17.44
N LEU A 504 12.91 10.37 16.67
CA LEU A 504 13.64 11.08 15.64
C LEU A 504 14.53 12.13 16.29
N ARG A 505 15.85 11.96 16.13
CA ARG A 505 16.88 12.94 16.48
C ARG A 505 17.55 13.42 15.22
N ASN A 506 18.29 14.51 15.34
CA ASN A 506 19.01 15.08 14.21
C ASN A 506 19.93 14.03 13.58
N GLY A 507 19.62 13.58 12.36
CA GLY A 507 20.39 12.58 11.61
C GLY A 507 20.28 11.13 12.07
N THR A 508 19.51 10.80 13.12
CA THR A 508 19.45 9.43 13.69
C THR A 508 18.08 9.05 14.26
N LEU A 509 17.76 7.75 14.20
CA LEU A 509 16.60 7.16 14.87
C LEU A 509 17.04 6.44 16.15
N GLU A 510 16.56 6.89 17.30
CA GLU A 510 16.79 6.22 18.58
C GLU A 510 15.61 5.29 18.91
N ALA A 511 15.89 4.02 19.22
CA ALA A 511 14.85 3.10 19.66
C ALA A 511 14.27 3.54 21.02
N VAL A 512 12.96 3.81 21.06
CA VAL A 512 12.24 4.04 22.32
C VAL A 512 11.81 2.70 22.89
N THR A 513 11.09 1.92 22.08
CA THR A 513 10.61 0.58 22.42
C THR A 513 10.29 -0.20 21.14
N ASP A 514 10.21 -1.52 21.28
CA ASP A 514 9.53 -2.38 20.32
C ASP A 514 8.64 -3.38 21.06
N LEU A 515 7.50 -3.72 20.46
CA LEU A 515 6.55 -4.67 21.04
C LEU A 515 5.92 -5.54 19.95
N ASP A 516 5.71 -6.81 20.27
CA ASP A 516 4.93 -7.73 19.44
C ASP A 516 3.44 -7.52 19.72
N THR A 517 2.71 -7.00 18.74
CA THR A 517 1.29 -6.69 18.86
C THR A 517 0.39 -7.87 18.51
N ASP A 518 0.96 -9.07 18.32
CA ASP A 518 0.19 -10.25 17.92
C ASP A 518 -0.94 -10.53 18.91
N VAL A 519 -2.14 -10.72 18.35
CA VAL A 519 -3.35 -10.92 19.12
C VAL A 519 -3.44 -12.38 19.55
N PRO A 520 -3.43 -12.69 20.86
CA PRO A 520 -3.44 -14.07 21.34
C PRO A 520 -4.65 -14.84 20.83
N GLY A 521 -4.38 -15.98 20.19
CA GLY A 521 -5.41 -16.88 19.66
C GLY A 521 -6.14 -16.40 18.40
N SER A 522 -5.65 -15.34 17.74
CA SER A 522 -6.11 -14.95 16.41
C SER A 522 -5.51 -15.85 15.33
N PHE A 523 -6.23 -16.06 14.23
CA PHE A 523 -5.69 -16.66 12.99
C PHE A 523 -5.13 -15.62 12.03
N PHE A 524 -5.62 -14.38 12.13
CA PHE A 524 -5.16 -13.24 11.33
C PHE A 524 -4.14 -12.46 12.14
N HIS A 525 -3.00 -12.19 11.52
CA HIS A 525 -1.85 -11.59 12.16
C HIS A 525 -1.36 -10.44 11.27
N GLY A 526 -0.78 -9.44 11.90
CA GLY A 526 -0.24 -8.28 11.19
C GLY A 526 -0.88 -6.97 11.61
N ILE A 527 -0.10 -5.90 11.47
CA ILE A 527 -0.53 -4.53 11.73
C ILE A 527 -1.04 -3.92 10.42
N ASP A 528 -2.33 -3.63 10.35
CA ASP A 528 -2.91 -2.91 9.21
C ASP A 528 -2.58 -1.42 9.32
N HIS A 529 -2.87 -0.82 10.48
CA HIS A 529 -2.60 0.58 10.79
C HIS A 529 -2.21 0.75 12.27
N ALA A 530 -1.35 1.73 12.57
CA ALA A 530 -1.15 2.22 13.94
C ALA A 530 -1.35 3.74 14.03
N ARG A 531 -1.80 4.25 15.17
CA ARG A 531 -1.98 5.69 15.43
C ARG A 531 -1.41 6.04 16.79
N ILE A 532 -0.42 6.93 16.85
CA ILE A 532 0.12 7.41 18.12
C ILE A 532 -0.90 8.36 18.74
N LEU A 533 -1.39 8.02 19.93
CA LEU A 533 -2.44 8.77 20.61
C LEU A 533 -1.87 9.90 21.47
N ASP A 534 -0.72 9.61 22.10
CA ASP A 534 0.08 10.54 22.89
C ASP A 534 1.50 9.95 23.08
N GLY A 535 2.35 10.62 23.85
CA GLY A 535 3.72 10.21 24.13
C GLY A 535 3.89 8.90 24.93
N SER A 536 2.80 8.17 25.21
CA SER A 536 2.83 6.88 25.92
C SER A 536 1.90 5.81 25.31
N ARG A 537 0.86 6.20 24.57
CA ARG A 537 -0.17 5.29 24.05
C ARG A 537 -0.21 5.25 22.53
N VAL A 538 -0.42 4.06 21.98
CA VAL A 538 -0.61 3.83 20.55
C VAL A 538 -1.81 2.92 20.32
N LEU A 539 -2.67 3.28 19.37
CA LEU A 539 -3.72 2.41 18.85
C LEU A 539 -3.13 1.56 17.73
N VAL A 540 -3.31 0.25 17.81
CA VAL A 540 -2.94 -0.71 16.77
C VAL A 540 -4.21 -1.37 16.24
N CYS A 541 -4.44 -1.22 14.95
CA CYS A 541 -5.51 -1.86 14.21
C CYS A 541 -4.93 -3.15 13.59
N SER A 542 -5.24 -4.29 14.21
CA SER A 542 -4.85 -5.60 13.70
C SER A 542 -5.76 -6.02 12.53
N LYS A 543 -5.25 -6.88 11.65
CA LYS A 543 -6.05 -7.58 10.63
C LYS A 543 -7.18 -8.45 11.20
N SER A 544 -7.16 -8.74 12.50
CA SER A 544 -8.14 -9.61 13.16
C SER A 544 -9.40 -8.90 13.68
N ASP A 545 -9.75 -7.72 13.13
CA ASP A 545 -10.78 -6.78 13.61
C ASP A 545 -10.67 -6.38 15.10
N ARG A 546 -9.61 -6.84 15.78
CA ARG A 546 -9.37 -6.59 17.20
C ARG A 546 -8.36 -5.48 17.33
N TRP A 547 -8.85 -4.30 17.68
CA TRP A 547 -8.03 -3.13 17.86
C TRP A 547 -7.58 -3.05 19.30
N THR A 548 -6.33 -2.66 19.50
CA THR A 548 -5.71 -2.65 20.83
C THR A 548 -5.02 -1.33 21.07
N ILE A 549 -5.29 -0.74 22.22
CA ILE A 549 -4.58 0.44 22.71
C ILE A 549 -3.50 -0.05 23.66
N TRP A 550 -2.26 0.22 23.30
CA TRP A 550 -1.07 -0.16 24.04
C TRP A 550 -0.51 1.03 24.79
N ASP A 551 -0.05 0.80 26.01
CA ASP A 551 0.96 1.65 26.64
C ASP A 551 2.32 1.11 26.20
N PHE A 552 2.95 1.83 25.27
CA PHE A 552 4.22 1.40 24.70
C PHE A 552 5.40 1.65 25.65
N THR A 553 5.23 2.41 26.75
CA THR A 553 6.28 2.60 27.75
C THR A 553 6.41 1.39 28.68
N THR A 554 5.30 0.67 28.91
CA THR A 554 5.24 -0.53 29.77
C THR A 554 5.10 -1.83 28.98
N GLY A 555 4.68 -1.77 27.72
CA GLY A 555 4.36 -2.93 26.89
C GLY A 555 3.01 -3.56 27.23
N GLU A 556 2.16 -2.86 27.99
CA GLU A 556 0.85 -3.34 28.42
C GLU A 556 -0.24 -3.04 27.39
N ALA A 557 -1.03 -4.04 27.05
CA ALA A 557 -2.29 -3.83 26.33
C ALA A 557 -3.32 -3.25 27.33
N VAL A 558 -3.65 -1.96 27.20
CA VAL A 558 -4.53 -1.24 28.13
C VAL A 558 -6.00 -1.53 27.83
N TYR A 559 -6.39 -1.36 26.57
CA TYR A 559 -7.76 -1.56 26.11
C TYR A 559 -7.81 -2.39 24.83
N THR A 560 -8.86 -3.18 24.67
CA THR A 560 -9.16 -3.85 23.41
C THR A 560 -10.63 -3.75 23.04
N PHE A 561 -10.93 -3.61 21.76
CA PHE A 561 -12.29 -3.65 21.22
C PHE A 561 -12.30 -4.30 19.85
N GLU A 562 -13.45 -4.87 19.48
CA GLU A 562 -13.65 -5.51 18.19
C GLU A 562 -14.51 -4.61 17.32
N LEU A 563 -13.93 -4.14 16.21
CA LEU A 563 -14.58 -3.25 15.26
C LEU A 563 -14.22 -3.70 13.85
N ASP A 564 -15.23 -4.20 13.13
CA ASP A 564 -15.13 -4.44 11.70
C ASP A 564 -15.11 -3.08 10.98
N ALA A 565 -13.98 -2.75 10.35
CA ALA A 565 -13.76 -1.52 9.60
C ALA A 565 -13.48 -1.78 8.11
N GLY A 566 -13.59 -3.03 7.65
CA GLY A 566 -13.20 -3.42 6.29
C GLY A 566 -11.72 -3.15 5.99
N PHE A 567 -11.41 -2.79 4.75
CA PHE A 567 -10.04 -2.69 4.23
C PHE A 567 -9.25 -1.44 4.65
N ASN A 568 -9.85 -0.50 5.40
CA ASN A 568 -9.11 0.70 5.78
C ASN A 568 -9.68 1.36 7.05
N PRO A 569 -8.99 1.28 8.20
CA PRO A 569 -9.46 1.83 9.46
C PRO A 569 -9.49 3.37 9.41
N ARG A 570 -10.63 3.96 9.79
CA ARG A 570 -10.80 5.43 9.87
C ARG A 570 -10.88 5.84 11.33
N VAL A 571 -9.96 6.71 11.76
CA VAL A 571 -9.90 7.16 13.15
C VAL A 571 -9.69 8.67 13.23
N ALA A 572 -10.42 9.30 14.16
CA ALA A 572 -10.22 10.69 14.50
C ALA A 572 -10.10 10.86 16.02
N LEU A 573 -9.19 11.74 16.45
CA LEU A 573 -9.06 12.11 17.85
C LEU A 573 -9.79 13.42 18.12
N GLY A 574 -10.53 13.46 19.22
CA GLY A 574 -11.07 14.70 19.73
C GLY A 574 -9.95 15.69 20.16
N PRO A 575 -10.25 16.98 20.27
CA PRO A 575 -9.24 18.03 20.49
C PRO A 575 -8.38 17.86 21.75
N SER A 576 -8.89 17.17 22.78
CA SER A 576 -8.16 16.89 24.02
C SER A 576 -7.42 15.56 24.01
N GLY A 577 -7.47 14.77 22.92
CA GLY A 577 -6.92 13.42 22.86
C GLY A 577 -7.66 12.36 23.70
N ARG A 578 -8.74 12.74 24.41
CA ARG A 578 -9.50 11.85 25.29
C ARG A 578 -10.50 10.96 24.55
N PHE A 579 -11.12 11.48 23.49
CA PHE A 579 -12.16 10.77 22.77
C PHE A 579 -11.63 10.28 21.42
N LEU A 580 -11.76 8.98 21.17
CA LEU A 580 -11.46 8.36 19.89
C LEU A 580 -12.78 8.11 19.14
N PHE A 581 -12.85 8.62 17.91
CA PHE A 581 -13.89 8.29 16.95
C PHE A 581 -13.33 7.22 16.02
N ALA A 582 -13.87 6.02 16.08
CA ALA A 582 -13.43 4.90 15.26
C ALA A 582 -14.56 4.50 14.30
N GLY A 583 -14.27 4.54 13.01
CA GLY A 583 -15.18 4.19 11.94
C GLY A 583 -15.20 2.70 11.67
N GLY A 584 -16.35 2.07 11.88
CA GLY A 584 -16.61 0.69 11.45
C GLY A 584 -17.55 0.65 10.25
N SER A 585 -17.75 -0.54 9.70
CA SER A 585 -18.55 -0.79 8.49
C SER A 585 -20.02 -0.33 8.63
N ASN A 586 -20.59 -0.37 9.84
CA ASN A 586 -22.01 -0.04 10.08
C ASN A 586 -22.23 1.09 11.10
N ALA A 587 -21.16 1.52 11.78
CA ALA A 587 -21.27 2.56 12.80
C ALA A 587 -19.93 3.21 13.07
N ILE A 588 -19.97 4.50 13.40
CA ILE A 588 -18.85 5.20 14.02
C ILE A 588 -19.05 5.11 15.53
N VAL A 589 -18.08 4.52 16.24
CA VAL A 589 -18.09 4.41 17.70
C VAL A 589 -17.24 5.51 18.33
N VAL A 590 -17.70 6.04 19.47
CA VAL A 590 -16.96 7.03 20.25
C VAL A 590 -16.52 6.38 21.56
N VAL A 591 -15.21 6.32 21.77
CA VAL A 591 -14.58 5.71 22.94
C VAL A 591 -13.94 6.79 23.80
N ASP A 592 -14.28 6.81 25.08
CA ASP A 592 -13.58 7.62 26.08
C ASP A 592 -12.35 6.84 26.56
N LEU A 593 -11.17 7.28 26.14
CA LEU A 593 -9.90 6.61 26.39
C LEU A 593 -9.48 6.69 27.87
N ASP A 594 -9.95 7.69 28.61
CA ASP A 594 -9.67 7.81 30.05
C ASP A 594 -10.58 6.87 30.85
N ALA A 595 -11.86 6.81 30.48
CA ALA A 595 -12.83 5.96 31.17
C ALA A 595 -12.79 4.48 30.69
N GLY A 596 -12.14 4.20 29.57
CA GLY A 596 -12.05 2.86 29.00
C GLY A 596 -13.40 2.28 28.58
N LYS A 597 -14.28 3.11 28.02
CA LYS A 597 -15.63 2.68 27.63
C LYS A 597 -16.14 3.43 26.40
N GLN A 598 -17.00 2.77 25.65
CA GLN A 598 -17.81 3.44 24.64
C GLN A 598 -18.78 4.42 25.31
N VAL A 599 -18.85 5.64 24.78
CA VAL A 599 -19.78 6.69 25.24
C VAL A 599 -20.89 6.98 24.23
N ALA A 600 -20.63 6.77 22.94
CA ALA A 600 -21.63 6.95 21.88
C ALA A 600 -21.41 5.99 20.70
N SER A 601 -22.41 5.88 19.84
CA SER A 601 -22.31 5.25 18.52
C SER A 601 -23.26 5.98 17.57
N LEU A 602 -22.79 6.20 16.34
CA LEU A 602 -23.56 6.73 15.23
C LEU A 602 -23.72 5.63 14.19
N ALA A 603 -24.90 5.03 14.13
CA ALA A 603 -25.22 4.04 13.10
C ALA A 603 -25.32 4.72 11.72
N HIS A 604 -24.80 4.07 10.69
CA HIS A 604 -24.87 4.55 9.31
C HIS A 604 -24.96 3.40 8.30
N ASN A 605 -25.37 3.73 7.08
CA ASN A 605 -25.40 2.82 5.92
C ASN A 605 -24.51 3.35 4.77
N PHE A 606 -23.40 3.98 5.12
CA PHE A 606 -22.42 4.44 4.14
C PHE A 606 -21.80 3.24 3.40
N SER A 607 -21.71 3.32 2.07
CA SER A 607 -21.13 2.25 1.25
C SER A 607 -19.63 2.09 1.49
N ARG A 608 -18.94 3.20 1.75
CA ARG A 608 -17.52 3.26 2.12
C ARG A 608 -17.29 4.49 2.99
N LEU A 609 -16.60 4.29 4.12
CA LEU A 609 -16.25 5.38 5.01
C LEU A 609 -14.90 6.00 4.59
N GLY A 610 -14.93 7.29 4.28
CA GLY A 610 -13.76 8.13 4.06
C GLY A 610 -13.24 8.72 5.37
N GLU A 611 -12.66 9.90 5.31
CA GLU A 611 -12.04 10.60 6.43
C GLU A 611 -13.06 11.07 7.49
N LEU A 612 -12.63 11.04 8.75
CA LEU A 612 -13.37 11.56 9.89
C LEU A 612 -12.64 12.78 10.45
N SER A 613 -13.35 13.90 10.65
CA SER A 613 -12.78 15.08 11.29
C SER A 613 -13.70 15.63 12.36
N VAL A 614 -13.13 15.96 13.51
CA VAL A 614 -13.86 16.44 14.69
C VAL A 614 -13.52 17.92 14.89
N ASP A 615 -14.53 18.75 15.13
CA ASP A 615 -14.29 20.18 15.32
C ASP A 615 -13.53 20.47 16.63
N ASP A 616 -12.88 21.63 16.67
CA ASP A 616 -12.02 22.10 17.78
C ASP A 616 -12.74 22.22 19.14
N ARG A 617 -14.06 22.09 19.16
CA ARG A 617 -14.91 22.19 20.36
C ARG A 617 -15.67 20.92 20.70
N LEU A 618 -15.41 19.81 19.98
CA LEU A 618 -16.11 18.54 20.16
C LEU A 618 -17.65 18.70 20.04
N LYS A 619 -18.11 19.54 19.12
CA LYS A 619 -19.53 19.80 18.83
C LYS A 619 -19.98 19.19 17.51
N ARG A 620 -19.09 19.05 16.54
CA ARG A 620 -19.44 18.56 15.21
C ARG A 620 -18.44 17.51 14.73
N LEU A 621 -18.95 16.58 13.93
CA LEU A 621 -18.18 15.57 13.20
C LEU A 621 -18.47 15.73 11.71
N ALA A 622 -17.43 15.80 10.89
CA ALA A 622 -17.49 15.73 9.46
C ALA A 622 -17.08 14.32 9.02
N ILE A 623 -17.79 13.77 8.04
CA ILE A 623 -17.62 12.41 7.54
C ILE A 623 -17.64 12.47 6.02
N SER A 624 -16.55 12.11 5.35
CA SER A 624 -16.59 11.84 3.92
C SER A 624 -17.00 10.37 3.67
N SER A 625 -17.83 10.15 2.66
CA SER A 625 -18.34 8.81 2.30
C SER A 625 -18.72 8.79 0.83
N GLY A 626 -17.92 8.10 0.01
CA GLY A 626 -18.09 8.14 -1.44
C GLY A 626 -18.03 9.58 -1.95
N ASP A 627 -19.03 10.01 -2.71
CA ASP A 627 -19.11 11.37 -3.25
C ASP A 627 -19.78 12.39 -2.32
N ASN A 628 -20.08 11.97 -1.09
CA ASN A 628 -20.91 12.71 -0.16
C ASN A 628 -20.13 13.10 1.09
N LEU A 629 -20.44 14.29 1.60
CA LEU A 629 -19.91 14.81 2.85
C LEU A 629 -21.04 15.06 3.84
N TYR A 630 -20.97 14.41 4.99
CA TYR A 630 -21.96 14.53 6.05
C TYR A 630 -21.39 15.35 7.21
N THR A 631 -22.24 16.18 7.81
CA THR A 631 -21.94 16.82 9.09
C THR A 631 -22.93 16.35 10.15
N VAL A 632 -22.44 16.10 11.36
CA VAL A 632 -23.24 15.57 12.48
C VAL A 632 -23.05 16.48 13.68
N ASP A 633 -24.14 16.89 14.31
CA ASP A 633 -24.10 17.58 15.60
C ASP A 633 -23.92 16.55 16.73
N LEU A 634 -22.77 16.58 17.40
CA LEU A 634 -22.42 15.65 18.48
C LEU A 634 -23.25 15.85 19.76
N SER A 635 -23.97 16.95 19.91
CA SER A 635 -24.88 17.16 21.04
C SER A 635 -26.22 16.44 20.86
N THR A 636 -26.63 16.18 19.61
CA THR A 636 -27.90 15.52 19.27
C THR A 636 -27.71 14.16 18.60
N GLY A 637 -26.55 13.90 18.01
CA GLY A 637 -26.23 12.74 17.18
C GLY A 637 -26.96 12.71 15.85
N LYS A 638 -27.56 13.82 15.44
CA LYS A 638 -28.30 13.89 14.17
C LYS A 638 -27.39 14.42 13.07
N PRO A 639 -27.47 13.84 11.85
CA PRO A 639 -26.86 14.48 10.69
C PRO A 639 -27.56 15.82 10.46
N THR A 640 -26.76 16.87 10.28
CA THR A 640 -27.23 18.23 10.04
C THR A 640 -27.37 18.50 8.56
N ASN A 641 -26.34 18.16 7.76
CA ASN A 641 -26.32 18.38 6.31
C ASN A 641 -25.59 17.25 5.58
N ALA A 642 -26.00 17.01 4.33
CA ALA A 642 -25.30 16.17 3.37
C ALA A 642 -24.98 17.01 2.12
N LEU A 643 -23.70 17.07 1.74
CA LEU A 643 -23.23 17.71 0.52
C LEU A 643 -22.84 16.63 -0.48
N PHE A 644 -23.02 16.90 -1.78
CA PHE A 644 -22.82 15.95 -2.87
C PHE A 644 -21.82 16.49 -3.90
N GLY A 645 -21.13 15.59 -4.61
CA GLY A 645 -20.29 15.95 -5.77
C GLY A 645 -18.82 16.18 -5.43
N PHE A 646 -18.31 15.54 -4.39
CA PHE A 646 -16.88 15.52 -4.07
C PHE A 646 -16.22 14.23 -4.57
N PRO A 647 -14.89 14.22 -4.78
CA PRO A 647 -14.18 12.99 -5.11
C PRO A 647 -14.33 11.93 -4.00
N HIS A 648 -14.22 10.67 -4.40
CA HIS A 648 -14.18 9.54 -3.47
C HIS A 648 -13.02 9.69 -2.47
N ASP A 649 -13.27 9.40 -1.19
CA ASP A 649 -12.29 9.42 -0.10
C ASP A 649 -11.60 10.80 0.11
N CYS A 650 -12.37 11.89 0.01
CA CYS A 650 -11.84 13.24 0.21
C CYS A 650 -11.42 13.54 1.66
N ASP A 651 -10.31 14.26 1.81
CA ASP A 651 -9.90 14.86 3.07
C ASP A 651 -10.92 15.93 3.50
N VAL A 652 -11.24 15.99 4.79
CA VAL A 652 -12.13 17.02 5.32
C VAL A 652 -11.62 17.54 6.66
N ASP A 653 -11.64 18.86 6.83
CA ASP A 653 -11.30 19.50 8.10
C ASP A 653 -12.24 20.69 8.42
N PHE A 654 -12.49 20.93 9.70
CA PHE A 654 -13.32 22.06 10.14
C PHE A 654 -12.56 23.39 10.09
N LEU A 655 -13.14 24.36 9.40
CA LEU A 655 -12.69 25.75 9.35
C LEU A 655 -13.73 26.67 10.01
N GLY A 656 -13.77 26.68 11.34
CA GLY A 656 -14.80 27.40 12.07
C GLY A 656 -16.20 26.88 11.72
N LYS A 657 -17.06 27.70 11.12
CA LYS A 657 -18.39 27.25 10.64
C LYS A 657 -18.36 26.57 9.27
N PHE A 658 -17.24 26.68 8.55
CA PHE A 658 -17.03 26.11 7.23
C PHE A 658 -16.28 24.78 7.30
N LEU A 659 -16.20 24.09 6.17
CA LEU A 659 -15.35 22.94 5.95
C LEU A 659 -14.29 23.29 4.92
N LEU A 660 -13.09 22.77 5.11
CA LEU A 660 -12.10 22.66 4.07
C LEU A 660 -12.14 21.22 3.55
N VAL A 661 -12.47 21.04 2.28
CA VAL A 661 -12.58 19.74 1.61
C VAL A 661 -11.43 19.58 0.62
N GLU A 662 -10.85 18.38 0.52
CA GLU A 662 -9.65 18.08 -0.30
C GLU A 662 -8.46 18.99 0.03
N ASN A 663 -8.43 19.56 1.24
CA ASN A 663 -7.49 20.61 1.63
C ASN A 663 -7.42 21.81 0.65
N ARG A 664 -8.49 22.01 -0.13
CA ARG A 664 -8.52 22.90 -1.30
C ARG A 664 -9.75 23.79 -1.35
N TYR A 665 -10.87 23.29 -0.87
CA TYR A 665 -12.18 23.86 -1.13
C TYR A 665 -12.82 24.33 0.16
N ILE A 666 -13.08 25.64 0.28
CA ILE A 666 -13.88 26.15 1.39
C ILE A 666 -15.35 25.99 1.01
N VAL A 667 -16.06 25.20 1.80
CA VAL A 667 -17.47 24.88 1.61
C VAL A 667 -18.24 25.27 2.86
N ALA A 668 -19.43 25.84 2.69
CA ALA A 668 -20.37 25.96 3.79
C ALA A 668 -21.21 24.68 3.88
N PRO A 669 -21.18 23.93 4.99
CA PRO A 669 -22.01 22.72 5.09
C PRO A 669 -23.50 23.04 5.24
N GLU A 670 -23.86 24.17 5.85
CA GLU A 670 -25.25 24.62 6.07
C GLU A 670 -25.89 25.24 4.83
N TYR A 671 -25.06 25.68 3.90
CA TYR A 671 -25.48 26.29 2.64
C TYR A 671 -24.68 25.54 1.60
N PRO A 672 -25.22 24.60 0.82
CA PRO A 672 -24.45 23.77 -0.11
C PRO A 672 -23.85 24.61 -1.26
N ILE A 673 -22.91 25.49 -0.89
CA ILE A 673 -22.21 26.48 -1.70
C ILE A 673 -20.74 26.27 -1.52
N PHE A 674 -20.10 26.36 -2.66
CA PHE A 674 -18.68 26.41 -2.76
C PHE A 674 -18.25 27.88 -2.65
N LEU A 675 -17.48 28.20 -1.62
CA LEU A 675 -17.12 29.58 -1.30
C LEU A 675 -15.81 29.98 -1.96
N TRP A 676 -14.79 29.12 -1.86
CA TRP A 676 -13.44 29.45 -2.30
C TRP A 676 -12.63 28.22 -2.72
N GLN A 677 -11.70 28.40 -3.64
CA GLN A 677 -10.77 27.37 -4.10
C GLN A 677 -9.31 27.80 -3.94
N TYR A 678 -8.46 26.94 -3.40
CA TYR A 678 -7.01 27.06 -3.51
C TYR A 678 -6.50 26.30 -4.75
N VAL A 679 -5.48 26.80 -5.44
CA VAL A 679 -4.94 26.19 -6.67
C VAL A 679 -3.42 26.32 -6.68
N MET A 680 -2.67 25.27 -7.01
CA MET A 680 -1.22 25.36 -7.18
C MET A 680 -0.83 25.92 -8.56
N ALA A 681 0.15 26.83 -8.59
CA ALA A 681 0.58 27.59 -9.77
C ALA A 681 1.53 26.84 -10.70
N ASP A 682 2.35 25.96 -10.15
CA ASP A 682 3.49 25.31 -10.81
C ASP A 682 3.11 24.06 -11.62
N GLY A 683 1.81 23.75 -11.71
CA GLY A 683 1.35 22.59 -12.46
C GLY A 683 1.85 21.27 -11.86
N ALA A 684 2.33 21.27 -10.61
CA ALA A 684 2.26 20.07 -9.80
C ALA A 684 0.76 19.84 -9.52
N SER A 685 0.27 18.63 -9.79
CA SER A 685 -0.97 18.19 -9.15
C SER A 685 -0.77 18.36 -7.64
N TYR A 686 -1.83 18.48 -6.84
CA TYR A 686 -1.67 18.22 -5.42
C TYR A 686 -1.06 16.82 -5.33
N ASP A 687 0.24 16.70 -5.08
CA ASP A 687 0.82 15.47 -4.60
C ASP A 687 0.41 15.43 -3.10
N ASN A 688 -0.89 15.14 -2.90
CA ASN A 688 -1.71 14.78 -1.74
C ASN A 688 -1.27 15.14 -0.30
N HIS A 689 -0.41 16.13 -0.09
CA HIS A 689 0.13 16.44 1.25
C HIS A 689 -0.15 17.89 1.63
N ALA A 690 -1.43 18.16 1.83
CA ALA A 690 -1.89 19.38 2.49
C ALA A 690 -2.71 19.01 3.73
N THR A 691 -2.69 19.85 4.76
CA THR A 691 -3.47 19.63 5.98
C THR A 691 -3.75 20.94 6.69
N LEU A 692 -4.92 21.04 7.32
CA LEU A 692 -5.31 22.22 8.09
C LEU A 692 -4.93 22.04 9.56
N ARG A 693 -3.91 22.76 10.05
CA ARG A 693 -3.51 22.74 11.47
C ARG A 693 -3.22 24.15 11.96
N GLY A 694 -3.64 24.47 13.18
CA GLY A 694 -3.41 25.80 13.77
C GLY A 694 -3.97 26.98 12.96
N ARG A 695 -5.07 26.79 12.20
CA ARG A 695 -5.66 27.78 11.27
C ARG A 695 -4.78 28.14 10.06
N GLN A 696 -3.79 27.30 9.78
CA GLN A 696 -2.95 27.38 8.60
C GLN A 696 -3.24 26.18 7.71
N LEU A 697 -3.39 26.43 6.42
CA LEU A 697 -3.28 25.38 5.42
C LEU A 697 -1.79 25.17 5.16
N TRP A 698 -1.29 24.04 5.64
CA TRP A 698 0.05 23.58 5.33
C TRP A 698 0.00 22.75 4.08
N TYR A 699 0.99 22.93 3.20
CA TYR A 699 1.07 22.16 1.97
C TYR A 699 2.53 21.94 1.58
N ALA A 700 2.78 20.80 0.96
CA ALA A 700 4.05 20.54 0.30
C ALA A 700 3.98 20.98 -1.17
N SER A 701 5.03 21.64 -1.63
CA SER A 701 5.21 22.04 -3.02
C SER A 701 6.47 21.41 -3.60
N ARG A 702 6.43 21.13 -4.90
CA ARG A 702 7.45 20.39 -5.62
C ARG A 702 8.20 21.32 -6.56
N HIS A 703 9.53 21.34 -6.47
CA HIS A 703 10.38 22.23 -7.26
C HIS A 703 11.52 21.47 -7.95
N GLY A 704 11.80 21.81 -9.22
CA GLY A 704 12.91 21.24 -10.00
C GLY A 704 12.49 20.44 -11.23
N GLN A 705 13.46 20.09 -12.09
CA GLN A 705 13.29 19.24 -13.29
C GLN A 705 13.37 17.75 -12.89
N GLN A 706 12.93 16.83 -13.77
CA GLN A 706 12.72 15.39 -13.50
C GLN A 706 13.84 14.65 -12.71
N SER A 707 15.11 15.08 -12.79
CA SER A 707 16.27 14.45 -12.14
C SER A 707 16.77 15.14 -10.85
N GLY A 708 16.10 16.21 -10.38
CA GLY A 708 16.52 17.01 -9.21
C GLY A 708 15.34 17.57 -8.44
N ILE A 709 14.34 16.73 -8.20
CA ILE A 709 13.10 17.12 -7.51
C ILE A 709 13.39 17.37 -6.03
N SER A 710 13.14 18.60 -5.60
CA SER A 710 13.14 19.01 -4.20
C SER A 710 11.71 19.29 -3.75
N TRP A 711 11.48 19.14 -2.46
CA TRP A 711 10.20 19.42 -1.82
C TRP A 711 10.37 20.58 -0.86
N SER A 712 9.33 21.40 -0.70
CA SER A 712 9.28 22.40 0.35
C SER A 712 7.93 22.38 1.05
N VAL A 713 7.91 22.74 2.32
CA VAL A 713 6.70 22.87 3.12
C VAL A 713 6.44 24.33 3.42
N SER A 714 5.23 24.77 3.10
CA SER A 714 4.80 26.17 3.24
C SER A 714 3.43 26.23 3.90
N SER A 715 3.08 27.41 4.41
CA SER A 715 1.81 27.62 5.09
C SER A 715 1.12 28.90 4.62
N VAL A 716 -0.20 28.85 4.52
CA VAL A 716 -1.03 30.02 4.24
C VAL A 716 -2.16 30.11 5.27
N PRO A 717 -2.44 31.30 5.82
CA PRO A 717 -3.54 31.46 6.76
C PRO A 717 -4.85 31.17 6.05
N VAL A 718 -5.68 30.32 6.63
CA VAL A 718 -7.00 30.01 6.08
C VAL A 718 -8.06 30.34 7.13
N PRO A 719 -9.06 31.19 6.80
CA PRO A 719 -9.10 32.06 5.62
C PRO A 719 -8.07 33.21 5.72
N HIS A 720 -7.41 33.56 4.60
CA HIS A 720 -6.58 34.76 4.47
C HIS A 720 -7.45 35.97 4.13
N ASP A 721 -6.83 37.14 3.99
CA ASP A 721 -7.56 38.42 3.95
C ASP A 721 -8.51 38.56 2.76
N ALA A 722 -8.13 38.14 1.54
CA ALA A 722 -9.04 38.18 0.39
C ALA A 722 -10.30 37.33 0.59
N VAL A 723 -10.18 36.13 1.17
CA VAL A 723 -11.33 35.29 1.53
C VAL A 723 -12.21 35.99 2.57
N ARG A 724 -11.60 36.58 3.61
CA ARG A 724 -12.35 37.29 4.66
C ARG A 724 -13.09 38.50 4.10
N ASP A 725 -12.44 39.27 3.24
CA ASP A 725 -13.03 40.46 2.65
C ASP A 725 -14.13 40.07 1.66
N LYS A 726 -13.95 39.00 0.88
CA LYS A 726 -15.03 38.47 0.04
C LYS A 726 -16.21 37.98 0.87
N PHE A 727 -15.97 37.32 1.99
CA PHE A 727 -17.05 36.86 2.87
C PHE A 727 -17.78 38.02 3.56
N LYS A 728 -17.08 39.13 3.86
CA LYS A 728 -17.74 40.36 4.33
C LYS A 728 -18.58 41.00 3.23
N GLU A 729 -18.09 41.02 1.98
CA GLU A 729 -18.81 41.55 0.82
C GLU A 729 -20.09 40.76 0.53
N LEU A 730 -20.04 39.42 0.63
CA LEU A 730 -21.20 38.56 0.44
C LEU A 730 -22.30 38.78 1.48
N GLY A 731 -21.97 39.34 2.65
CA GLY A 731 -22.95 39.61 3.70
C GLY A 731 -23.49 38.33 4.35
N ASP A 732 -24.82 38.26 4.50
CA ASP A 732 -25.48 37.08 5.02
C ASP A 732 -25.58 36.00 3.94
N LEU A 733 -25.16 34.77 4.25
CA LEU A 733 -25.22 33.66 3.28
C LEU A 733 -26.67 33.24 3.00
N ASP A 734 -27.60 33.57 3.88
CA ASP A 734 -29.04 33.38 3.67
C ASP A 734 -29.53 34.12 2.40
N ASP A 735 -28.92 35.26 2.05
CA ASP A 735 -29.25 36.03 0.85
C ASP A 735 -28.83 35.33 -0.45
N LEU A 736 -27.97 34.31 -0.36
CA LEU A 736 -27.54 33.50 -1.50
C LEU A 736 -28.50 32.33 -1.77
N ILE A 737 -29.46 32.05 -0.90
CA ILE A 737 -30.42 30.95 -1.08
C ILE A 737 -31.39 31.30 -2.21
N ILE A 738 -31.39 30.48 -3.26
CA ILE A 738 -32.32 30.59 -4.40
C ILE A 738 -33.62 29.86 -4.09
N LEU A 739 -33.54 28.65 -3.54
CA LEU A 739 -34.69 27.80 -3.19
C LEU A 739 -34.42 27.07 -1.88
N LYS A 740 -35.46 26.95 -1.05
CA LYS A 740 -35.47 26.13 0.16
C LYS A 740 -36.73 25.27 0.24
N GLU A 741 -36.70 24.27 1.10
CA GLU A 741 -37.84 23.39 1.36
C GLU A 741 -39.13 24.20 1.63
N ASN A 742 -40.24 23.77 1.05
CA ASN A 742 -41.56 24.42 1.09
C ASN A 742 -41.70 25.75 0.34
N ASP A 743 -40.69 26.23 -0.39
CA ASP A 743 -40.86 27.40 -1.25
C ASP A 743 -41.91 27.14 -2.36
N PRO A 744 -42.78 28.13 -2.66
CA PRO A 744 -43.75 28.01 -3.75
C PRO A 744 -43.08 28.11 -5.11
N VAL A 745 -43.31 27.11 -5.96
CA VAL A 745 -42.73 27.00 -7.30
C VAL A 745 -43.82 26.68 -8.33
N THR A 746 -43.78 27.36 -9.46
CA THR A 746 -44.60 27.04 -10.64
C THR A 746 -43.70 26.65 -11.79
N ILE A 747 -44.02 25.54 -12.44
CA ILE A 747 -43.25 24.99 -13.57
C ILE A 747 -43.95 25.34 -14.87
N VAL A 748 -43.20 25.86 -15.84
CA VAL A 748 -43.66 26.23 -17.17
C VAL A 748 -42.67 25.67 -18.20
N ALA A 749 -43.18 25.04 -19.25
CA ALA A 749 -42.37 24.66 -20.40
C ALA A 749 -42.32 25.80 -21.43
N ASP A 750 -41.14 26.01 -22.00
CA ASP A 750 -40.93 26.87 -23.16
C ASP A 750 -40.15 26.07 -24.20
N THR A 751 -40.85 25.21 -24.94
CA THR A 751 -40.25 24.17 -25.80
C THR A 751 -40.76 24.23 -27.23
N ASP A 752 -39.93 23.78 -28.19
CA ASP A 752 -40.34 23.55 -29.60
C ASP A 752 -40.68 22.05 -29.84
N LEU A 753 -41.02 21.32 -28.77
CA LEU A 753 -41.26 19.87 -28.78
C LEU A 753 -42.72 19.54 -29.13
N ASP A 754 -43.01 18.27 -29.42
CA ASP A 754 -44.39 17.81 -29.53
C ASP A 754 -45.09 17.79 -28.15
N ALA A 755 -46.43 17.90 -28.17
CA ALA A 755 -47.23 18.05 -26.96
C ALA A 755 -47.08 16.87 -25.97
N ALA A 756 -46.87 15.65 -26.44
CA ALA A 756 -46.74 14.48 -25.57
C ALA A 756 -45.39 14.48 -24.84
N THR A 757 -44.31 14.83 -25.55
CA THR A 757 -42.98 14.96 -24.95
C THR A 757 -42.91 16.14 -23.98
N GLU A 758 -43.53 17.27 -24.30
CA GLU A 758 -43.63 18.43 -23.40
C GLU A 758 -44.38 18.09 -22.10
N GLU A 759 -45.52 17.40 -22.20
CA GLU A 759 -46.29 16.97 -21.03
C GLU A 759 -45.48 16.01 -20.12
N SER A 760 -44.77 15.05 -20.72
CA SER A 760 -43.87 14.15 -19.99
C SER A 760 -42.75 14.89 -19.28
N LEU A 761 -42.16 15.90 -19.93
CA LEU A 761 -41.08 16.72 -19.39
C LEU A 761 -41.53 17.57 -18.20
N VAL A 762 -42.68 18.23 -18.33
CA VAL A 762 -43.28 19.03 -17.24
C VAL A 762 -43.63 18.13 -16.06
N LYS A 763 -44.19 16.95 -16.32
CA LYS A 763 -44.51 15.98 -15.27
C LYS A 763 -43.26 15.49 -14.54
N ALA A 764 -42.23 15.06 -15.27
CA ALA A 764 -40.96 14.61 -14.68
C ALA A 764 -40.34 15.72 -13.83
N THR A 765 -40.27 16.95 -14.35
CA THR A 765 -39.77 18.12 -13.60
C THR A 765 -40.61 18.36 -12.34
N THR A 766 -41.94 18.27 -12.45
CA THR A 766 -42.85 18.45 -11.30
C THR A 766 -42.62 17.40 -10.22
N ASP A 767 -42.44 16.14 -10.62
CA ASP A 767 -42.17 15.05 -9.69
C ASP A 767 -40.79 15.21 -9.03
N THR A 768 -39.76 15.65 -9.75
CA THR A 768 -38.44 15.98 -9.19
C THR A 768 -38.52 17.11 -8.16
N PHE A 769 -39.16 18.24 -8.49
CA PHE A 769 -39.30 19.35 -7.54
C PHE A 769 -40.14 18.97 -6.32
N ARG A 770 -41.18 18.14 -6.50
CA ARG A 770 -41.98 17.62 -5.38
C ARG A 770 -41.16 16.67 -4.50
N ALA A 771 -40.37 15.78 -5.10
CA ALA A 771 -39.49 14.86 -4.38
C ALA A 771 -38.39 15.59 -3.59
N ALA A 772 -37.92 16.74 -4.09
CA ALA A 772 -36.99 17.61 -3.39
C ALA A 772 -37.63 18.46 -2.26
N GLY A 773 -38.95 18.39 -2.06
CA GLY A 773 -39.65 19.06 -0.95
C GLY A 773 -40.18 20.47 -1.26
N TYR A 774 -40.25 20.89 -2.52
CA TYR A 774 -40.79 22.19 -2.92
C TYR A 774 -42.33 22.16 -3.05
N LYS A 775 -42.98 23.30 -2.78
CA LYS A 775 -44.44 23.43 -2.87
C LYS A 775 -44.84 23.81 -4.29
N ILE A 776 -45.39 22.86 -5.05
CA ILE A 776 -45.87 23.13 -6.41
C ILE A 776 -47.19 23.90 -6.37
N VAL A 777 -47.23 25.05 -7.05
CA VAL A 777 -48.41 25.93 -7.16
C VAL A 777 -48.82 26.03 -8.63
N ALA A 778 -50.13 25.93 -8.91
CA ALA A 778 -50.66 26.13 -10.24
C ALA A 778 -50.39 27.55 -10.74
N ALA A 779 -50.22 27.73 -12.06
CA ALA A 779 -49.88 29.04 -12.62
C ALA A 779 -50.93 30.12 -12.34
N GLU A 780 -52.20 29.73 -12.16
CA GLU A 780 -53.32 30.61 -11.82
C GLU A 780 -53.30 31.09 -10.35
N ASP A 781 -52.64 30.34 -9.46
CA ASP A 781 -52.54 30.62 -8.02
C ASP A 781 -51.17 31.21 -7.62
N ALA A 782 -50.31 31.52 -8.61
CA ALA A 782 -48.98 32.05 -8.37
C ALA A 782 -49.03 33.51 -7.90
N ASP A 783 -48.36 33.83 -6.79
CA ASP A 783 -48.21 35.19 -6.29
C ASP A 783 -46.85 35.79 -6.73
N GLU A 784 -46.57 37.04 -6.34
CA GLU A 784 -45.29 37.72 -6.64
C GLU A 784 -44.06 37.03 -6.03
N LYS A 785 -44.25 36.13 -5.05
CA LYS A 785 -43.18 35.40 -4.36
C LYS A 785 -42.97 33.99 -4.93
N THR A 786 -43.92 33.48 -5.71
CA THR A 786 -43.79 32.20 -6.40
C THR A 786 -42.67 32.26 -7.44
N LYS A 787 -41.73 31.31 -7.33
CA LYS A 787 -40.61 31.20 -8.27
C LYS A 787 -41.05 30.43 -9.50
N LYS A 788 -40.81 31.00 -10.68
CA LYS A 788 -41.17 30.41 -11.96
C LYS A 788 -39.99 29.60 -12.49
N VAL A 789 -40.14 28.28 -12.55
CA VAL A 789 -39.20 27.36 -13.21
C VAL A 789 -39.60 27.27 -14.68
N ILE A 790 -38.71 27.68 -15.56
CA ILE A 790 -38.88 27.60 -17.00
C ILE A 790 -37.99 26.50 -17.53
N VAL A 791 -38.60 25.44 -18.06
CA VAL A 791 -37.90 24.35 -18.75
C VAL A 791 -37.88 24.68 -20.24
N THR A 792 -36.70 24.94 -20.77
CA THR A 792 -36.49 25.32 -22.17
C THR A 792 -35.86 24.16 -22.93
N CYS A 793 -36.40 23.85 -24.11
CA CYS A 793 -35.83 22.95 -25.09
C CYS A 793 -36.24 23.46 -26.47
N LYS A 794 -35.43 24.37 -27.01
CA LYS A 794 -35.75 25.10 -28.24
C LYS A 794 -34.62 25.06 -29.23
N LYS A 795 -34.95 25.16 -30.51
CA LYS A 795 -33.94 25.28 -31.54
C LYS A 795 -33.27 26.66 -31.45
N ALA A 796 -31.94 26.70 -31.53
CA ALA A 796 -31.19 27.95 -31.49
C ALA A 796 -31.69 28.90 -32.59
N SER A 797 -31.82 30.19 -32.26
CA SER A 797 -32.30 31.21 -33.21
C SER A 797 -31.29 31.51 -34.33
N GLU A 798 -30.00 31.28 -34.07
CA GLU A 798 -28.91 31.49 -35.02
C GLU A 798 -28.06 30.21 -35.15
N PRO A 799 -27.53 29.92 -36.35
CA PRO A 799 -26.60 28.82 -36.54
C PRO A 799 -25.26 29.10 -35.85
N VAL A 800 -24.60 28.04 -35.40
CA VAL A 800 -23.34 28.08 -34.64
C VAL A 800 -22.33 27.17 -35.35
N THR A 801 -21.07 27.61 -35.46
CA THR A 801 -19.99 26.79 -36.00
C THR A 801 -19.37 25.97 -34.88
N VAL A 802 -19.32 24.64 -35.06
CA VAL A 802 -18.72 23.69 -34.12
C VAL A 802 -17.60 22.92 -34.82
N GLN A 803 -16.68 22.34 -34.05
CA GLN A 803 -15.59 21.54 -34.57
C GLN A 803 -15.87 20.05 -34.30
N ILE A 804 -15.82 19.20 -35.32
CA ILE A 804 -16.08 17.76 -35.17
C ILE A 804 -14.83 16.98 -35.55
N GLY A 805 -14.42 16.05 -34.68
CA GLY A 805 -13.26 15.20 -34.92
C GLY A 805 -13.58 14.15 -35.98
N ASN A 806 -12.69 13.99 -36.96
CA ASN A 806 -12.73 12.92 -37.95
C ASN A 806 -11.66 11.87 -37.61
N PRO A 807 -12.04 10.69 -37.06
CA PRO A 807 -11.10 9.64 -36.65
C PRO A 807 -10.38 8.99 -37.84
N ASP A 808 -10.90 9.15 -39.05
CA ASP A 808 -10.31 8.63 -40.29
C ASP A 808 -9.44 9.67 -41.02
N ALA A 809 -9.36 10.90 -40.49
CA ALA A 809 -8.43 11.89 -41.04
C ALA A 809 -7.00 11.35 -40.92
N LYS A 810 -6.13 11.74 -41.87
CA LYS A 810 -4.71 11.38 -41.84
C LYS A 810 -3.86 12.59 -41.43
N PRO A 811 -2.79 12.37 -40.63
CA PRO A 811 -1.89 13.46 -40.29
C PRO A 811 -1.23 14.02 -41.54
N PRO A 812 -1.01 15.35 -41.61
CA PRO A 812 -0.18 15.94 -42.65
C PRO A 812 1.25 15.39 -42.56
N ASP A 813 1.95 15.43 -43.69
CA ASP A 813 3.34 14.99 -43.81
C ASP A 813 4.25 15.74 -42.83
N ALA A 814 5.36 15.11 -42.42
CA ALA A 814 6.18 15.54 -41.29
C ALA A 814 6.67 17.01 -41.37
N ASP A 815 6.83 17.54 -42.59
CA ASP A 815 7.31 18.90 -42.85
C ASP A 815 6.24 20.00 -42.72
N GLU A 816 4.96 19.64 -42.59
CA GLU A 816 3.83 20.58 -42.44
C GLU A 816 3.24 20.60 -41.01
N ARG A 817 3.83 19.86 -40.07
CA ARG A 817 3.36 19.83 -38.68
C ARG A 817 3.80 21.10 -37.95
N PRO A 818 2.87 21.87 -37.36
CA PRO A 818 3.25 23.00 -36.52
C PRO A 818 4.08 22.52 -35.31
N ASP A 819 5.09 23.30 -34.93
CA ASP A 819 6.05 22.98 -33.88
C ASP A 819 5.36 22.47 -32.59
N GLN A 820 5.77 21.28 -32.14
CA GLN A 820 5.28 20.58 -30.94
C GLN A 820 5.68 21.25 -29.60
N GLN A 821 6.03 22.55 -29.59
CA GLN A 821 6.58 23.21 -28.41
C GLN A 821 5.53 23.80 -27.44
N LEU A 822 4.24 23.53 -27.60
CA LEU A 822 3.20 24.09 -26.72
C LEU A 822 2.52 23.04 -25.81
N ALA A 823 3.04 23.01 -24.57
CA ALA A 823 2.36 22.81 -23.30
C ALA A 823 1.56 21.51 -23.08
N ARG A 824 2.22 20.53 -22.43
CA ARG A 824 1.55 19.47 -21.64
C ARG A 824 0.92 20.09 -20.38
N ASN A 825 -0.16 20.85 -20.53
CA ASN A 825 -0.88 21.44 -19.40
C ASN A 825 -1.90 20.45 -18.82
N HIS A 826 -1.43 19.52 -17.98
CA HIS A 826 -2.30 18.57 -17.28
C HIS A 826 -2.97 19.18 -16.02
N ASN A 827 -2.66 20.41 -15.64
CA ASN A 827 -3.07 20.98 -14.33
C ASN A 827 -3.69 22.39 -14.42
N LEU A 828 -4.56 22.61 -15.41
CA LEU A 828 -5.36 23.83 -15.47
C LEU A 828 -6.56 23.76 -14.48
N PRO A 829 -6.99 24.88 -13.87
CA PRO A 829 -8.19 24.92 -13.02
C PRO A 829 -9.42 24.31 -13.72
N ALA A 830 -10.37 23.75 -12.98
CA ALA A 830 -11.59 23.16 -13.56
C ALA A 830 -12.37 24.15 -14.45
N TRP A 831 -12.38 25.45 -14.12
CA TRP A 831 -12.99 26.49 -14.96
C TRP A 831 -12.19 26.84 -16.22
N VAL A 832 -10.87 26.61 -16.19
CA VAL A 832 -10.02 26.66 -17.37
C VAL A 832 -10.31 25.41 -18.21
N LEU A 833 -10.31 24.19 -17.68
CA LEU A 833 -10.69 22.98 -18.43
C LEU A 833 -12.12 23.01 -19.02
N LEU A 834 -13.08 23.68 -18.36
CA LEU A 834 -14.44 23.92 -18.86
C LEU A 834 -14.53 24.95 -20.01
N HIS A 835 -13.50 25.79 -20.22
CA HIS A 835 -13.47 26.84 -21.25
C HIS A 835 -12.28 26.73 -22.22
N SER A 836 -11.28 25.94 -21.86
CA SER A 836 -10.18 25.48 -22.68
C SER A 836 -10.42 23.99 -22.86
N GLY A 837 -11.25 23.66 -23.85
CA GLY A 837 -11.04 22.41 -24.57
C GLY A 837 -9.55 22.32 -24.94
N PRO A 838 -8.97 21.12 -25.07
CA PRO A 838 -7.53 20.99 -25.28
C PRO A 838 -7.13 21.81 -26.51
N ARG A 839 -6.52 22.98 -26.30
CA ARG A 839 -5.75 23.67 -27.33
C ARG A 839 -4.42 22.90 -27.44
N GLY A 840 -4.54 21.64 -27.87
CA GLY A 840 -3.44 20.70 -28.03
C GLY A 840 -2.95 20.71 -29.48
N GLY A 841 -1.74 21.20 -29.67
CA GLY A 841 -1.04 21.30 -30.96
C GLY A 841 -0.57 19.96 -31.57
N ALA A 842 -1.23 18.83 -31.31
CA ALA A 842 -0.84 17.52 -31.88
C ALA A 842 -1.87 16.92 -32.86
N PHE A 843 -3.12 17.41 -32.83
CA PHE A 843 -4.27 16.76 -33.48
C PHE A 843 -5.20 17.73 -34.22
N GLY A 844 -4.75 18.98 -34.46
CA GLY A 844 -5.56 20.04 -35.08
C GLY A 844 -6.13 19.67 -36.45
N TRP A 845 -5.41 18.86 -37.21
CA TRP A 845 -5.76 18.40 -38.55
C TRP A 845 -6.93 17.39 -38.60
N MET A 846 -7.35 16.83 -37.45
CA MET A 846 -8.53 15.96 -37.37
C MET A 846 -9.84 16.72 -37.16
N TRP A 847 -9.80 18.03 -36.92
CA TRP A 847 -11.00 18.79 -36.58
C TRP A 847 -11.55 19.51 -37.82
N GLU A 848 -12.80 19.23 -38.15
CA GLU A 848 -13.53 19.86 -39.25
C GLU A 848 -14.57 20.85 -38.71
N ASP A 849 -14.66 22.04 -39.30
CA ASP A 849 -15.66 23.05 -38.92
C ASP A 849 -17.01 22.75 -39.59
N HIS A 850 -18.08 22.69 -38.80
CA HIS A 850 -19.44 22.46 -39.26
C HIS A 850 -20.40 23.49 -38.69
N THR A 851 -21.21 24.11 -39.56
CA THR A 851 -22.27 25.02 -39.14
C THR A 851 -23.56 24.24 -38.88
N ILE A 852 -24.09 24.35 -37.67
CA ILE A 852 -25.30 23.62 -37.23
C ILE A 852 -26.30 24.57 -36.56
N THR A 853 -27.57 24.16 -36.49
CA THR A 853 -28.59 24.82 -35.66
C THR A 853 -29.03 23.87 -34.54
N PRO A 854 -28.36 23.90 -33.38
CA PRO A 854 -28.57 22.94 -32.31
C PRO A 854 -29.85 23.23 -31.52
N TYR A 855 -30.37 22.22 -30.81
CA TYR A 855 -31.33 22.47 -29.73
C TYR A 855 -30.56 22.91 -28.48
N GLN A 856 -31.08 23.93 -27.80
CA GLN A 856 -30.60 24.36 -26.50
C GLN A 856 -31.60 23.89 -25.45
N SER A 857 -31.11 23.09 -24.50
CA SER A 857 -31.87 22.66 -23.33
C SER A 857 -31.36 23.36 -22.07
N SER A 858 -32.28 23.95 -21.32
CA SER A 858 -31.95 24.62 -20.06
C SER A 858 -33.12 24.64 -19.10
N ILE A 859 -32.82 24.68 -17.81
CA ILE A 859 -33.78 25.03 -16.76
C ILE A 859 -33.36 26.39 -16.21
N SER A 860 -34.31 27.30 -16.08
CA SER A 860 -34.08 28.59 -15.44
C SER A 860 -35.12 28.83 -14.35
N ILE A 861 -34.71 29.48 -13.27
CA ILE A 861 -35.58 29.90 -12.18
C ILE A 861 -35.65 31.42 -12.22
N ARG A 862 -36.87 31.95 -12.24
CA ARG A 862 -37.15 33.38 -12.24
C ARG A 862 -37.99 33.79 -11.04
N LEU A 863 -37.72 34.99 -10.54
CA LEU A 863 -38.56 35.68 -9.56
C LEU A 863 -38.98 37.02 -10.17
N GLY A 864 -40.26 37.15 -10.50
CA GLY A 864 -40.73 38.20 -11.42
C GLY A 864 -40.01 38.09 -12.78
N ASP A 865 -39.53 39.21 -13.31
CA ASP A 865 -38.78 39.26 -14.58
C ASP A 865 -37.29 38.90 -14.43
N LYS A 866 -36.81 38.73 -13.20
CA LYS A 866 -35.38 38.50 -12.93
C LYS A 866 -35.06 37.01 -12.94
N GLU A 867 -34.15 36.60 -13.80
CA GLU A 867 -33.52 35.28 -13.75
C GLU A 867 -32.53 35.21 -12.59
N ILE A 868 -32.76 34.27 -11.67
CA ILE A 868 -31.95 34.09 -10.46
C ILE A 868 -31.07 32.84 -10.52
N TRP A 869 -31.40 31.89 -11.40
CA TRP A 869 -30.59 30.70 -11.64
C TRP A 869 -30.87 30.15 -13.04
N THR A 870 -29.84 29.58 -13.67
CA THR A 870 -30.00 28.77 -14.88
C THR A 870 -28.94 27.70 -14.93
N ASP A 871 -29.35 26.50 -15.34
CA ASP A 871 -28.47 25.42 -15.77
C ASP A 871 -28.93 24.96 -17.15
N GLY A 872 -28.03 25.00 -18.12
CA GLY A 872 -28.34 24.59 -19.48
C GLY A 872 -27.10 24.13 -20.23
N LEU A 873 -27.31 23.15 -21.10
CA LEU A 873 -26.30 22.75 -22.07
C LEU A 873 -26.55 23.58 -23.34
N ARG A 874 -25.74 24.63 -23.53
CA ARG A 874 -25.77 25.43 -24.76
C ARG A 874 -24.58 25.07 -25.61
N VAL A 875 -24.85 24.67 -26.85
CA VAL A 875 -23.81 24.53 -27.87
C VAL A 875 -23.27 25.91 -28.21
N ARG A 876 -21.95 26.11 -28.08
CA ARG A 876 -21.26 27.40 -28.29
C ARG A 876 -20.43 27.39 -29.57
N GLU A 877 -20.12 28.58 -30.07
CA GLU A 877 -19.22 28.77 -31.20
C GLU A 877 -17.84 28.16 -30.90
N GLY A 878 -17.29 27.40 -31.85
CA GLY A 878 -16.01 26.70 -31.74
C GLY A 878 -16.01 25.51 -30.78
N GLN A 879 -17.17 25.08 -30.26
CA GLN A 879 -17.24 23.91 -29.37
C GLN A 879 -16.88 22.63 -30.12
N ARG A 880 -16.11 21.76 -29.47
CA ARG A 880 -15.58 20.51 -30.05
C ARG A 880 -16.42 19.30 -29.67
N TYR A 881 -16.63 18.41 -30.65
CA TYR A 881 -17.30 17.12 -30.46
C TYR A 881 -16.47 15.98 -31.06
N TRP A 882 -16.29 14.92 -30.28
CA TRP A 882 -15.66 13.70 -30.76
C TRP A 882 -16.73 12.64 -31.07
N PRO A 883 -16.58 11.85 -32.14
CA PRO A 883 -17.49 10.74 -32.43
C PRO A 883 -17.41 9.66 -31.36
N ILE A 884 -18.56 9.13 -30.94
CA ILE A 884 -18.63 8.05 -29.96
C ILE A 884 -18.77 6.72 -30.73
N ASN A 885 -18.04 5.68 -30.32
CA ASN A 885 -18.05 4.37 -30.98
C ASN A 885 -17.61 4.45 -32.47
N LYS A 886 -18.51 4.13 -33.42
CA LYS A 886 -18.29 4.14 -34.87
C LYS A 886 -19.07 5.27 -35.58
N GLU A 887 -19.43 6.33 -34.85
CA GLU A 887 -20.12 7.49 -35.42
C GLU A 887 -19.25 8.17 -36.49
N THR A 888 -19.89 8.59 -37.59
CA THR A 888 -19.31 9.53 -38.55
C THR A 888 -19.53 10.98 -38.09
N PRO A 889 -18.81 11.98 -38.63
CA PRO A 889 -19.07 13.38 -38.33
C PRO A 889 -20.54 13.80 -38.56
N GLN A 890 -21.20 13.23 -39.56
CA GLN A 890 -22.62 13.45 -39.84
C GLN A 890 -23.55 12.86 -38.77
N ASP A 891 -23.18 11.71 -38.19
CA ASP A 891 -23.92 11.12 -37.06
C ASP A 891 -23.79 12.01 -35.81
N VAL A 892 -22.60 12.59 -35.59
CA VAL A 892 -22.38 13.57 -34.52
C VAL A 892 -23.25 14.81 -34.72
N ILE A 893 -23.34 15.35 -35.96
CA ILE A 893 -24.23 16.47 -36.29
C ILE A 893 -25.69 16.09 -36.00
N ALA A 894 -26.13 14.91 -36.44
CA ALA A 894 -27.49 14.44 -36.19
C ALA A 894 -27.80 14.35 -34.69
N ARG A 895 -26.84 13.86 -33.89
CA ARG A 895 -26.98 13.73 -32.43
C ARG A 895 -27.08 15.09 -31.73
N ILE A 896 -26.23 16.06 -32.07
CA ILE A 896 -26.21 17.39 -31.42
C ILE A 896 -27.29 18.35 -31.94
N THR A 897 -27.95 18.02 -33.06
CA THR A 897 -29.08 18.79 -33.61
C THR A 897 -30.45 18.22 -33.25
N GLN A 898 -30.50 17.11 -32.50
CA GLN A 898 -31.74 16.57 -31.92
C GLN A 898 -32.02 17.18 -30.53
N PRO A 899 -33.30 17.27 -30.13
CA PRO A 899 -33.66 17.72 -28.80
C PRO A 899 -33.17 16.74 -27.73
N ASN A 900 -32.28 17.20 -26.86
CA ASN A 900 -31.80 16.41 -25.73
C ASN A 900 -32.71 16.63 -24.51
N THR A 901 -33.68 15.72 -24.33
CA THR A 901 -34.61 15.72 -23.19
C THR A 901 -34.18 14.79 -22.05
N GLU A 902 -33.29 13.82 -22.30
CA GLU A 902 -32.84 12.83 -21.30
C GLU A 902 -32.31 13.51 -20.03
N ARG A 903 -31.43 14.51 -20.18
CA ARG A 903 -30.88 15.27 -19.04
C ARG A 903 -31.96 15.92 -18.17
N LEU A 904 -33.02 16.40 -18.80
CA LEU A 904 -34.12 17.09 -18.12
C LEU A 904 -35.08 16.08 -17.43
N LEU A 905 -35.18 14.86 -17.97
CA LEU A 905 -35.97 13.77 -17.40
C LEU A 905 -35.27 13.10 -16.21
N GLU A 906 -33.94 13.07 -16.21
CA GLU A 906 -33.11 12.49 -15.13
C GLU A 906 -32.64 13.52 -14.09
N LEU A 907 -33.27 14.71 -14.08
CA LEU A 907 -32.88 15.79 -13.18
C LEU A 907 -33.03 15.35 -11.71
N THR A 908 -31.96 15.53 -10.94
CA THR A 908 -31.97 15.39 -9.48
C THR A 908 -31.70 16.75 -8.86
N LEU A 909 -32.49 17.15 -7.86
CA LEU A 909 -32.36 18.45 -7.20
C LEU A 909 -32.15 18.28 -5.69
N PRO A 910 -31.30 19.13 -5.07
CA PRO A 910 -31.19 19.19 -3.63
C PRO A 910 -32.42 19.89 -3.03
N ALA A 911 -32.69 19.64 -1.74
CA ALA A 911 -33.76 20.31 -0.98
C ALA A 911 -33.51 21.82 -0.76
N GLN A 912 -32.25 22.26 -0.92
CA GLN A 912 -31.85 23.66 -0.84
C GLN A 912 -30.88 23.97 -1.98
N MET A 913 -31.14 25.05 -2.71
CA MET A 913 -30.27 25.55 -3.79
C MET A 913 -29.80 26.95 -3.44
N CYS A 914 -28.53 27.22 -3.71
CA CYS A 914 -27.91 28.51 -3.48
C CYS A 914 -27.23 29.01 -4.75
N LYS A 915 -27.07 30.32 -4.86
CA LYS A 915 -26.49 30.98 -6.03
C LYS A 915 -25.03 30.52 -6.18
N PRO A 916 -24.61 30.03 -7.35
CA PRO A 916 -23.21 29.71 -7.58
C PRO A 916 -22.41 31.01 -7.73
N GLY A 917 -21.15 30.98 -7.32
CA GLY A 917 -20.23 32.08 -7.55
C GLY A 917 -19.68 32.11 -8.99
N PRO A 918 -19.14 33.26 -9.44
CA PRO A 918 -18.72 33.49 -10.82
C PRO A 918 -17.47 32.69 -11.25
N VAL A 919 -16.70 32.14 -10.31
CA VAL A 919 -15.44 31.44 -10.55
C VAL A 919 -15.66 29.93 -10.52
N GLY A 920 -16.23 29.36 -11.59
CA GLY A 920 -16.46 27.92 -11.67
C GLY A 920 -17.36 27.36 -10.56
N GLY A 921 -18.30 28.17 -10.06
CA GLY A 921 -19.17 27.85 -8.93
C GLY A 921 -18.73 28.48 -7.60
N ALA A 922 -17.49 28.95 -7.51
CA ALA A 922 -16.91 29.64 -6.36
C ALA A 922 -17.03 31.16 -6.41
N TYR A 923 -16.95 31.82 -5.26
CA TYR A 923 -16.91 33.28 -5.17
C TYR A 923 -15.51 33.87 -5.29
N GLY A 924 -14.49 33.02 -5.29
CA GLY A 924 -13.13 33.37 -5.64
C GLY A 924 -12.20 32.16 -5.60
N ALA A 925 -10.97 32.35 -6.03
CA ALA A 925 -9.91 31.36 -5.96
C ALA A 925 -8.56 32.02 -5.67
N SER A 926 -7.68 31.34 -4.95
CA SER A 926 -6.30 31.77 -4.73
C SER A 926 -5.34 30.84 -5.42
N LEU A 927 -4.36 31.43 -6.09
CA LEU A 927 -3.23 30.74 -6.69
C LEU A 927 -2.08 30.70 -5.67
N LEU A 928 -1.56 29.51 -5.41
CA LEU A 928 -0.50 29.20 -4.44
C LEU A 928 0.75 28.69 -5.17
N ASN A 929 1.92 29.00 -4.64
CA ASN A 929 3.18 28.39 -5.03
C ASN A 929 4.01 28.04 -3.77
N ALA A 930 5.28 27.70 -3.99
CA ALA A 930 6.27 27.47 -2.93
C ALA A 930 6.34 28.56 -1.87
N ASP A 931 6.14 29.81 -2.28
CA ASP A 931 6.44 30.98 -1.48
C ASP A 931 5.15 31.61 -0.91
N GLY A 932 4.00 30.92 -1.04
CA GLY A 932 2.71 31.35 -0.52
C GLY A 932 1.69 31.68 -1.59
N ILE A 933 0.87 32.72 -1.34
CA ILE A 933 -0.16 33.18 -2.27
C ILE A 933 0.49 34.02 -3.38
N VAL A 934 0.30 33.60 -4.62
CA VAL A 934 0.74 34.31 -5.83
C VAL A 934 -0.28 35.38 -6.22
N SER A 935 -1.56 35.02 -6.27
CA SER A 935 -2.63 35.93 -6.66
C SER A 935 -4.01 35.43 -6.23
N ASP A 936 -4.95 36.36 -6.08
CA ASP A 936 -6.37 36.07 -5.82
C ASP A 936 -7.23 36.44 -7.04
N TYR A 937 -8.16 35.56 -7.38
CA TYR A 937 -9.08 35.72 -8.48
C TYR A 937 -10.53 35.78 -7.95
N LEU A 938 -11.16 36.95 -8.06
CA LEU A 938 -12.50 37.22 -7.52
C LEU A 938 -13.63 37.09 -8.57
N GLY A 939 -13.29 36.75 -9.81
CA GLY A 939 -14.27 36.67 -10.90
C GLY A 939 -14.75 38.03 -11.44
N GLU A 940 -14.19 39.15 -10.95
CA GLU A 940 -14.41 40.47 -11.52
C GLU A 940 -13.38 40.75 -12.61
N GLY A 941 -13.83 40.80 -13.86
CA GLY A 941 -12.96 40.98 -15.04
C GLY A 941 -12.99 39.81 -16.00
N ARG A 942 -14.12 39.62 -16.69
CA ARG A 942 -14.16 39.06 -18.05
C ARG A 942 -14.94 40.02 -18.94
N LYS A 943 -14.35 41.19 -19.18
CA LYS A 943 -14.45 41.84 -20.48
C LYS A 943 -13.06 41.77 -21.07
N GLU A 944 -12.75 40.62 -21.66
CA GLU A 944 -11.88 40.40 -22.84
C GLU A 944 -11.61 38.91 -23.03
#